data_AF-A0A1C0VVC1-F1
#
_entry.id   AF-A0A1C0VVC1-F1
#
_cell.length_a   1.000
_cell.length_b   1.000
_cell.length_c   1.000
_cell.angle_alpha   90.00
_cell.angle_beta   90.00
_cell.angle_gamma   90.00
#
_symmetry.space_group_name_H-M   'P 1'
#
loop_
_entity.id
_entity.type
_entity.pdbx_description
1 polymer ?
#
loop_
_entity_poly.entity_id
_entity_poly.type
_entity_poly.pdbx_seq_one_letter_code
_entity_poly.pdbx_strand_id
1 'polypeptide(L)'
;MDADRVLPEKEQETINLPPDNPDNSINLPEDKPEISELESVLISLDASFSKVSEIPDAVKREYALMQEAKRLDIPAESYRRMFENYYLEKNSVPKPPKYPWLNPLRFLDQRLGDFVKWCENVSLYSLATVIGQFTLLAAMGAYFWEAPQRQQQALTEARQEIRNQKEVEYSQSRIEAIELLNQSCESLLGEQAPNANLEKIELNNCYHFQLGLATFAQWPPQFYRYEGVDLSQMNLAGASFKGANLEGANLEGANLEGANLERVNLKGANLKNANLKGANVRFANLEGANLEGANLDGSRMARCYLRDTNLKKASLIGAQLLWADLQGADLSLANLQDANLNRTNFQKANLYKANLKGASLRYADLRKGTIIIGAELDRANLKRAKFWSVDQVKRGYDWEKAIKDKDWEEKIAKPSDDKYKVGYLIPNDSSTYKLYQQGIENAVKENNRIEFLPIATGDKVEDEAQGIKQLRTQDVDVILLRPVDSEKSVAAIIDAYAAGAVIITIGSCLPEDSQRVVFACYETDSFQMGYDVGRYMSAWARTNLPGQPLNIGFVDGVDSSRVYPYYQGFLSGIPDPNLTWNQVASTNAQTPKELDKVKQMLQKNPSINALWGGTEVTTNLAIQAVKELGLEKKVQVFGNVPVTRKLVNMLLDPNEPLQSIIDESPTDAGYRTIKHGIDVIEGKTSREYQHLIYPHRLLTQRDSAQIKQLLDATLDIAKNDLKAPETLKKVALIPPELPSSLSAAIAVPVPAITDKKVIEKLQEQFQKILAQNWQTDSIQDGKTSISIKDDLVYRVLVNRQGKVSSYEPLNESSLDSAQKTPLLKLSVSASKDKETEIIDPTKVVKEPVAEFKVKLTANGKVEVLWGESFVEE
;
A
#
# COMPACT_ATOMS: atom_id res chain seq x y z
N MET A 1 -14.09 -67.54 -11.82
CA MET A 1 -14.76 -67.18 -13.08
C MET A 1 -14.16 -65.87 -13.55
N ASP A 2 -12.87 -65.82 -13.86
CA ASP A 2 -12.15 -66.59 -14.89
C ASP A 2 -12.69 -66.27 -16.28
N ALA A 3 -11.89 -65.98 -17.29
CA ALA A 3 -10.44 -65.93 -17.42
C ALA A 3 -10.14 -65.35 -18.82
N ASP A 4 -8.86 -65.42 -19.20
CA ASP A 4 -8.35 -65.51 -20.57
C ASP A 4 -8.05 -64.16 -21.25
N ARG A 5 -6.90 -63.93 -21.89
CA ARG A 5 -5.83 -64.83 -22.34
C ARG A 5 -4.62 -64.00 -22.86
N VAL A 6 -3.41 -64.44 -22.49
CA VAL A 6 -2.28 -64.84 -23.37
C VAL A 6 -1.60 -63.81 -24.30
N LEU A 7 -0.38 -63.40 -23.85
CA LEU A 7 0.99 -63.49 -24.43
C LEU A 7 1.23 -63.42 -25.97
N PRO A 8 2.35 -62.78 -26.38
CA PRO A 8 3.58 -63.56 -26.66
C PRO A 8 4.91 -62.93 -26.21
N GLU A 9 5.94 -63.78 -26.25
CA GLU A 9 7.38 -63.59 -26.07
C GLU A 9 8.01 -62.53 -26.98
N LYS A 10 9.07 -61.84 -26.49
CA LYS A 10 10.41 -61.87 -27.11
C LYS A 10 11.45 -61.06 -26.33
N GLU A 11 12.58 -61.74 -26.08
CA GLU A 11 13.97 -61.30 -26.28
C GLU A 11 14.27 -59.82 -25.99
N GLN A 12 15.05 -59.44 -24.97
CA GLN A 12 16.40 -59.84 -24.59
C GLN A 12 17.17 -58.51 -24.49
N GLU A 13 17.98 -58.41 -23.43
CA GLU A 13 19.21 -57.62 -23.39
C GLU A 13 19.07 -56.08 -23.29
N THR A 14 19.74 -55.36 -22.37
CA THR A 14 20.69 -55.70 -21.29
C THR A 14 21.09 -54.39 -20.56
N ILE A 15 21.62 -54.51 -19.32
CA ILE A 15 22.68 -53.67 -18.67
C ILE A 15 22.25 -52.28 -18.14
N ASN A 16 22.49 -51.88 -16.87
CA ASN A 16 23.32 -52.45 -15.80
C ASN A 16 22.86 -52.07 -14.36
N LEU A 17 22.78 -53.13 -13.54
CA LEU A 17 23.23 -53.38 -12.16
C LEU A 17 23.57 -52.28 -11.11
N PRO A 18 23.40 -52.61 -9.80
CA PRO A 18 23.65 -51.79 -8.60
C PRO A 18 25.08 -51.96 -8.03
N PRO A 19 25.35 -51.46 -6.79
CA PRO A 19 25.70 -52.40 -5.70
C PRO A 19 24.99 -52.03 -4.38
N ASP A 20 24.62 -52.94 -3.49
CA ASP A 20 24.66 -54.40 -3.47
C ASP A 20 23.57 -54.88 -2.48
N ASN A 21 22.66 -55.72 -2.98
CA ASN A 21 22.44 -57.11 -2.57
C ASN A 21 22.68 -57.52 -1.09
N PRO A 22 22.14 -58.68 -0.67
CA PRO A 22 20.83 -59.28 -0.93
C PRO A 22 20.27 -60.07 0.28
N ASP A 23 19.17 -60.74 -0.03
CA ASP A 23 18.82 -62.09 0.38
C ASP A 23 18.10 -62.22 1.73
N ASN A 24 16.77 -62.35 1.64
CA ASN A 24 16.07 -63.62 1.42
C ASN A 24 16.04 -64.45 2.71
N SER A 25 14.85 -64.59 3.30
CA SER A 25 14.00 -65.76 3.00
C SER A 25 13.01 -66.05 4.13
N ILE A 26 11.78 -66.36 3.69
CA ILE A 26 10.86 -67.38 4.23
C ILE A 26 10.01 -67.04 5.48
N ASN A 27 8.70 -67.13 5.22
CA ASN A 27 7.55 -67.23 6.15
C ASN A 27 7.65 -68.36 7.17
N LEU A 28 7.12 -68.14 8.38
CA LEU A 28 5.85 -68.72 8.90
C LEU A 28 5.55 -68.11 10.29
N PRO A 29 4.30 -68.20 10.80
CA PRO A 29 3.62 -67.14 11.52
C PRO A 29 3.71 -67.32 13.04
N GLU A 30 3.70 -66.21 13.77
CA GLU A 30 3.32 -66.22 15.18
C GLU A 30 2.31 -65.11 15.44
N ASP A 31 1.27 -65.52 16.15
CA ASP A 31 0.11 -64.76 16.59
C ASP A 31 0.45 -63.34 17.06
N LYS A 32 -0.21 -62.33 16.50
CA LYS A 32 -0.29 -61.01 17.12
C LYS A 32 -1.56 -60.92 17.96
N PRO A 33 -1.47 -60.53 19.24
CA PRO A 33 -2.65 -60.31 20.07
C PRO A 33 -3.41 -59.08 19.56
N GLU A 34 -4.75 -59.16 19.56
CA GLU A 34 -5.65 -58.05 19.27
C GLU A 34 -5.32 -56.85 20.18
N ILE A 35 -4.86 -55.76 19.58
CA ILE A 35 -4.65 -54.47 20.25
C ILE A 35 -6.03 -53.91 20.57
N SER A 36 -6.30 -53.63 21.84
CA SER A 36 -7.58 -53.06 22.27
C SER A 36 -7.80 -51.66 21.67
N GLU A 37 -9.05 -51.26 21.38
CA GLU A 37 -9.38 -49.95 20.80
C GLU A 37 -8.74 -48.76 21.54
N LEU A 38 -8.57 -48.86 22.87
CA LEU A 38 -7.91 -47.85 23.71
C LEU A 38 -6.43 -47.67 23.40
N GLU A 39 -5.70 -48.75 23.11
CA GLU A 39 -4.29 -48.67 22.75
C GLU A 39 -4.11 -48.02 21.37
N SER A 40 -5.03 -48.28 20.43
CA SER A 40 -5.02 -47.63 19.11
C SER A 40 -5.26 -46.12 19.19
N VAL A 41 -6.12 -45.68 20.11
CA VAL A 41 -6.42 -44.25 20.36
C VAL A 41 -5.22 -43.56 21.02
N LEU A 42 -4.59 -44.19 22.02
CA LEU A 42 -3.42 -43.64 22.71
C LEU A 42 -2.20 -43.50 21.78
N ILE A 43 -1.96 -44.49 20.90
CA ILE A 43 -0.91 -44.42 19.87
C ILE A 43 -1.20 -43.27 18.87
N SER A 44 -2.47 -43.05 18.51
CA SER A 44 -2.87 -41.96 17.60
C SER A 44 -2.69 -40.57 18.22
N LEU A 45 -2.88 -40.44 19.54
CA LEU A 45 -2.70 -39.20 20.31
C LEU A 45 -1.22 -38.87 20.52
N ASP A 46 -0.38 -39.84 20.88
CA ASP A 46 1.06 -39.60 21.09
C ASP A 46 1.78 -39.18 19.78
N ALA A 47 1.44 -39.82 18.66
CA ALA A 47 1.93 -39.42 17.34
C ALA A 47 1.47 -38.00 16.96
N SER A 48 0.22 -37.67 17.28
CA SER A 48 -0.36 -36.36 17.02
C SER A 48 0.27 -35.26 17.89
N PHE A 49 0.48 -35.53 19.19
CA PHE A 49 1.16 -34.62 20.09
C PHE A 49 2.64 -34.45 19.74
N SER A 50 3.36 -35.52 19.38
CA SER A 50 4.74 -35.40 18.88
C SER A 50 4.84 -34.47 17.67
N LYS A 51 3.97 -34.68 16.67
CA LYS A 51 3.92 -33.85 15.46
C LYS A 51 3.63 -32.38 15.75
N VAL A 52 2.70 -32.07 16.66
CA VAL A 52 2.40 -30.68 17.05
C VAL A 52 3.53 -30.09 17.89
N SER A 53 4.21 -30.89 18.73
CA SER A 53 5.31 -30.43 19.61
C SER A 53 6.57 -29.99 18.86
N GLU A 54 6.80 -30.53 17.66
CA GLU A 54 7.97 -30.21 16.83
C GLU A 54 7.85 -28.87 16.10
N ILE A 55 6.67 -28.25 16.05
CA ILE A 55 6.43 -26.98 15.35
C ILE A 55 6.93 -25.81 16.22
N PRO A 56 8.03 -25.10 15.90
CA PRO A 56 8.63 -24.13 16.83
C PRO A 56 7.78 -22.87 17.05
N ASP A 57 7.01 -22.47 16.03
CA ASP A 57 6.17 -21.27 16.00
C ASP A 57 4.83 -21.48 16.73
N ALA A 58 4.53 -20.65 17.73
CA ALA A 58 3.38 -20.84 18.61
C ALA A 58 2.01 -20.68 17.91
N VAL A 59 1.90 -19.80 16.90
CA VAL A 59 0.64 -19.54 16.19
C VAL A 59 0.35 -20.67 15.19
N LYS A 60 1.37 -21.14 14.47
CA LYS A 60 1.25 -22.29 13.57
C LYS A 60 1.02 -23.58 14.35
N ARG A 61 1.61 -23.70 15.54
CA ARG A 61 1.36 -24.81 16.46
C ARG A 61 -0.08 -24.81 16.95
N GLU A 62 -0.61 -23.64 17.30
CA GLU A 62 -2.00 -23.51 17.74
C GLU A 62 -3.01 -23.85 16.63
N TYR A 63 -2.71 -23.42 15.40
CA TYR A 63 -3.51 -23.81 14.24
C TYR A 63 -3.43 -25.32 13.95
N ALA A 64 -2.23 -25.91 14.02
CA ALA A 64 -2.05 -27.35 13.84
C ALA A 64 -2.73 -28.18 14.95
N LEU A 65 -2.72 -27.67 16.18
CA LEU A 65 -3.42 -28.24 17.33
C LEU A 65 -4.93 -28.30 17.07
N MET A 66 -5.53 -27.20 16.61
CA MET A 66 -6.96 -27.16 16.26
C MET A 66 -7.31 -28.14 15.12
N GLN A 67 -6.43 -28.31 14.14
CA GLN A 67 -6.63 -29.23 13.02
C GLN A 67 -6.53 -30.70 13.44
N GLU A 68 -5.54 -31.07 14.26
CA GLU A 68 -5.38 -32.43 14.77
C GLU A 68 -6.49 -32.79 15.78
N ALA A 69 -6.92 -31.85 16.63
CA ALA A 69 -8.06 -32.03 17.51
C ALA A 69 -9.34 -32.38 16.72
N LYS A 70 -9.58 -31.65 15.63
CA LYS A 70 -10.70 -31.92 14.72
C LYS A 70 -10.56 -33.26 13.99
N ARG A 71 -9.34 -33.65 13.58
CA ARG A 71 -9.07 -34.93 12.90
C ARG A 71 -9.37 -36.13 13.80
N LEU A 72 -9.08 -36.01 15.10
CA LEU A 72 -9.29 -37.05 16.11
C LEU A 72 -10.68 -36.99 16.76
N ASP A 73 -11.53 -36.05 16.32
CA ASP A 73 -12.87 -35.77 16.88
C ASP A 73 -12.87 -35.49 18.39
N ILE A 74 -11.83 -34.77 18.85
CA ILE A 74 -11.68 -34.34 20.25
C ILE A 74 -11.94 -32.83 20.32
N PRO A 75 -12.75 -32.34 21.29
CA PRO A 75 -12.93 -30.90 21.48
C PRO A 75 -11.59 -30.19 21.63
N ALA A 76 -11.38 -29.11 20.88
CA ALA A 76 -10.08 -28.44 20.74
C ALA A 76 -9.44 -28.06 22.09
N GLU A 77 -10.24 -27.57 23.04
CA GLU A 77 -9.74 -27.20 24.37
C GLU A 77 -9.33 -28.42 25.22
N SER A 78 -10.02 -29.55 25.05
CA SER A 78 -9.64 -30.81 25.70
C SER A 78 -8.35 -31.38 25.10
N TYR A 79 -8.21 -31.32 23.77
CA TYR A 79 -6.98 -31.72 23.08
C TYR A 79 -5.81 -30.80 23.47
N ARG A 80 -6.05 -29.48 23.59
CA ARG A 80 -5.05 -28.50 24.03
C ARG A 80 -4.49 -28.82 25.41
N ARG A 81 -5.37 -29.08 26.39
CA ARG A 81 -4.95 -29.45 27.76
C ARG A 81 -4.18 -30.76 27.81
N MET A 82 -4.57 -31.75 27.01
CA MET A 82 -3.84 -33.03 26.93
C MET A 82 -2.46 -32.84 26.28
N PHE A 83 -2.38 -32.02 25.23
CA PHE A 83 -1.12 -31.66 24.57
C PHE A 83 -0.18 -30.85 25.48
N GLU A 84 -0.70 -29.89 26.26
CA GLU A 84 0.10 -29.09 27.20
C GLU A 84 0.76 -29.98 28.27
N ASN A 85 0.01 -30.91 28.86
CA ASN A 85 0.56 -31.87 29.81
C ASN A 85 1.65 -32.74 29.17
N TYR A 86 1.42 -33.23 27.95
CA TYR A 86 2.41 -33.99 27.17
C TYR A 86 3.69 -33.17 26.89
N TYR A 87 3.52 -31.91 26.47
CA TYR A 87 4.61 -31.00 26.12
C TYR A 87 5.46 -30.63 27.34
N LEU A 88 4.82 -30.47 28.50
CA LEU A 88 5.47 -30.20 29.79
C LEU A 88 6.22 -31.42 30.35
N GLU A 89 5.70 -32.64 30.13
CA GLU A 89 6.39 -33.88 30.52
C GLU A 89 7.64 -34.13 29.66
N LYS A 90 7.57 -33.84 28.34
CA LYS A 90 8.69 -34.06 27.41
C LYS A 90 9.80 -33.01 27.52
N ASN A 91 9.46 -31.77 27.90
CA ASN A 91 10.38 -30.64 28.03
C ASN A 91 10.64 -30.27 29.50
N SER A 92 11.04 -31.25 30.32
CA SER A 92 11.31 -31.06 31.75
C SER A 92 12.20 -29.83 32.02
N VAL A 93 11.60 -28.78 32.57
CA VAL A 93 12.24 -27.57 33.11
C VAL A 93 13.28 -27.99 34.17
N PRO A 94 14.49 -27.40 34.21
CA PRO A 94 15.47 -27.74 35.23
C PRO A 94 14.91 -27.45 36.62
N LYS A 95 14.88 -28.50 37.46
CA LYS A 95 14.49 -28.38 38.87
C LYS A 95 15.42 -27.39 39.57
N PRO A 96 14.90 -26.43 40.36
CA PRO A 96 15.75 -25.58 41.20
C PRO A 96 16.49 -26.46 42.22
N PRO A 97 17.67 -26.01 42.72
CA PRO A 97 18.51 -26.83 43.58
C PRO A 97 17.74 -27.28 44.83
N LYS A 98 17.85 -28.58 45.13
CA LYS A 98 17.27 -29.16 46.36
C LYS A 98 18.00 -28.57 47.56
N TYR A 99 17.33 -27.68 48.29
CA TYR A 99 17.76 -27.24 49.61
C TYR A 99 17.23 -28.23 50.67
N PRO A 100 18.10 -29.05 51.30
CA PRO A 100 17.67 -30.14 52.18
C PRO A 100 16.93 -29.68 53.46
N TRP A 101 16.95 -28.37 53.76
CA TRP A 101 16.32 -27.77 54.93
C TRP A 101 14.84 -27.39 54.73
N LEU A 102 14.28 -27.50 53.51
CA LEU A 102 12.88 -27.19 53.20
C LEU A 102 11.93 -28.42 53.19
N ASN A 103 12.41 -29.60 53.58
CA ASN A 103 11.58 -30.82 53.64
C ASN A 103 10.34 -30.78 54.58
N PRO A 104 10.20 -29.89 55.59
CA PRO A 104 8.96 -29.87 56.39
C PRO A 104 7.77 -29.17 55.71
N LEU A 105 7.96 -28.44 54.60
CA LEU A 105 6.93 -27.56 54.02
C LEU A 105 6.24 -28.10 52.76
N ARG A 106 6.68 -29.27 52.26
CA ARG A 106 6.16 -29.87 51.02
C ARG A 106 4.70 -30.36 51.10
N PHE A 107 4.14 -30.39 52.30
CA PHE A 107 2.73 -30.70 52.58
C PHE A 107 1.76 -29.55 52.21
N LEU A 108 2.26 -28.32 52.06
CA LEU A 108 1.43 -27.13 51.85
C LEU A 108 1.13 -26.82 50.36
N ASP A 109 2.07 -27.05 49.44
CA ASP A 109 1.90 -26.70 48.01
C ASP A 109 0.82 -27.51 47.31
N GLN A 110 0.75 -28.81 47.56
CA GLN A 110 -0.24 -29.68 46.92
C GLN A 110 -1.66 -29.40 47.44
N ARG A 111 -1.78 -28.97 48.71
CA ARG A 111 -3.06 -28.55 49.27
C ARG A 111 -3.51 -27.18 48.77
N LEU A 112 -2.60 -26.25 48.47
CA LEU A 112 -2.93 -24.90 47.99
C LEU A 112 -3.51 -24.90 46.56
N GLY A 113 -2.97 -25.71 45.66
CA GLY A 113 -3.50 -25.86 44.30
C GLY A 113 -4.89 -26.49 44.27
N ASP A 114 -5.10 -27.54 45.07
CA ASP A 114 -6.42 -28.18 45.23
C ASP A 114 -7.41 -27.28 45.99
N PHE A 115 -6.90 -26.41 46.88
CA PHE A 115 -7.69 -25.46 47.64
C PHE A 115 -8.24 -24.31 46.79
N VAL A 116 -7.49 -23.79 45.82
CA VAL A 116 -7.95 -22.72 44.93
C VAL A 116 -9.07 -23.21 43.99
N LYS A 117 -8.92 -24.39 43.38
CA LYS A 117 -9.99 -25.02 42.56
C LYS A 117 -11.22 -25.42 43.36
N TRP A 118 -11.05 -25.67 44.65
CA TRP A 118 -12.16 -25.93 45.58
C TRP A 118 -12.86 -24.63 46.03
N CYS A 119 -12.12 -23.53 46.25
CA CYS A 119 -12.66 -22.22 46.62
C CYS A 119 -13.50 -21.56 45.51
N GLU A 120 -13.20 -21.82 44.24
CA GLU A 120 -13.97 -21.29 43.11
C GLU A 120 -15.40 -21.89 43.00
N ASN A 121 -15.66 -23.03 43.65
CA ASN A 121 -16.94 -23.75 43.58
C ASN A 121 -17.77 -23.69 44.87
N VAL A 122 -17.32 -22.98 45.91
CA VAL A 122 -17.98 -22.94 47.22
C VAL A 122 -18.32 -21.49 47.60
N SER A 123 -19.57 -21.22 47.98
CA SER A 123 -19.99 -19.88 48.39
C SER A 123 -19.14 -19.39 49.59
N LEU A 124 -18.76 -18.11 49.58
CA LEU A 124 -17.95 -17.46 50.64
C LEU A 124 -18.53 -17.67 52.05
N TYR A 125 -19.84 -17.90 52.17
CA TYR A 125 -20.54 -18.14 53.44
C TYR A 125 -20.26 -19.54 54.02
N SER A 126 -20.08 -20.55 53.15
CA SER A 126 -19.75 -21.94 53.54
C SER A 126 -18.25 -22.14 53.85
N LEU A 127 -17.39 -21.27 53.33
CA LEU A 127 -15.93 -21.33 53.53
C LEU A 127 -15.50 -20.84 54.92
N ALA A 128 -16.20 -19.85 55.47
CA ALA A 128 -15.94 -19.29 56.79
C ALA A 128 -16.22 -20.25 57.96
N THR A 129 -17.01 -21.32 57.73
CA THR A 129 -17.41 -22.29 58.76
C THR A 129 -16.52 -23.53 58.85
N VAL A 130 -15.71 -23.86 57.83
CA VAL A 130 -14.98 -25.15 57.75
C VAL A 130 -13.47 -25.00 57.88
N ILE A 131 -12.89 -23.88 57.46
CA ILE A 131 -11.46 -23.62 57.62
C ILE A 131 -11.35 -22.37 58.47
N GLY A 132 -10.83 -22.54 59.68
CA GLY A 132 -10.76 -21.48 60.68
C GLY A 132 -10.27 -20.18 60.07
N GLN A 133 -11.01 -19.09 60.31
CA GLN A 133 -10.86 -17.77 59.68
C GLN A 133 -9.40 -17.29 59.57
N PHE A 134 -8.52 -17.73 60.49
CA PHE A 134 -7.10 -17.40 60.52
C PHE A 134 -6.25 -17.94 59.36
N THR A 135 -6.46 -19.16 58.85
CA THR A 135 -5.61 -19.71 57.77
C THR A 135 -5.95 -19.09 56.41
N LEU A 136 -7.23 -18.80 56.17
CA LEU A 136 -7.66 -18.07 54.97
C LEU A 136 -7.13 -16.63 55.01
N LEU A 137 -7.25 -15.96 56.17
CA LEU A 137 -6.70 -14.61 56.37
C LEU A 137 -5.17 -14.58 56.27
N ALA A 138 -4.47 -15.63 56.71
CA ALA A 138 -3.02 -15.73 56.58
C ALA A 138 -2.56 -15.99 55.13
N ALA A 139 -3.27 -16.85 54.38
CA ALA A 139 -2.98 -17.09 52.96
C ALA A 139 -3.31 -15.86 52.10
N MET A 140 -4.44 -15.19 52.37
CA MET A 140 -4.75 -13.89 51.77
C MET A 140 -3.70 -12.85 52.17
N GLY A 141 -3.33 -12.79 53.45
CA GLY A 141 -2.30 -11.90 53.97
C GLY A 141 -0.96 -12.09 53.26
N ALA A 142 -0.50 -13.34 53.07
CA ALA A 142 0.72 -13.65 52.33
C ALA A 142 0.60 -13.31 50.83
N TYR A 143 -0.52 -13.63 50.19
CA TYR A 143 -0.76 -13.30 48.79
C TYR A 143 -0.74 -11.78 48.54
N PHE A 144 -1.38 -11.01 49.42
CA PHE A 144 -1.36 -9.54 49.38
C PHE A 144 -0.01 -8.94 49.82
N TRP A 145 0.73 -9.61 50.70
CA TRP A 145 2.07 -9.20 51.12
C TRP A 145 3.12 -9.38 50.01
N GLU A 146 3.00 -10.44 49.20
CA GLU A 146 3.92 -10.73 48.08
C GLU A 146 3.48 -10.10 46.75
N ALA A 147 2.24 -9.60 46.64
CA ALA A 147 1.74 -8.99 45.41
C ALA A 147 2.62 -7.84 44.88
N PRO A 148 3.15 -6.91 45.70
CA PRO A 148 4.07 -5.87 45.24
C PRO A 148 5.38 -6.43 44.67
N GLN A 149 5.89 -7.54 45.21
CA GLN A 149 7.14 -8.15 44.74
C GLN A 149 6.95 -8.82 43.38
N ARG A 150 5.83 -9.52 43.17
CA ARG A 150 5.49 -10.14 41.88
C ARG A 150 5.30 -9.09 40.77
N GLN A 151 4.65 -7.98 41.10
CA GLN A 151 4.49 -6.87 40.15
C GLN A 151 5.84 -6.28 39.76
N GLN A 152 6.71 -5.98 40.73
CA GLN A 152 8.06 -5.44 40.46
C GLN A 152 8.92 -6.41 39.62
N GLN A 153 8.80 -7.72 39.84
CA GLN A 153 9.48 -8.72 39.03
C GLN A 153 8.98 -8.72 37.58
N ALA A 154 7.66 -8.71 37.36
CA ALA A 154 7.08 -8.64 36.01
C ALA A 154 7.50 -7.37 35.25
N LEU A 155 7.56 -6.22 35.92
CA LEU A 155 8.04 -4.96 35.32
C LEU A 155 9.53 -5.02 34.96
N THR A 156 10.33 -5.71 35.79
CA THR A 156 11.76 -5.91 35.53
C THR A 156 11.98 -6.82 34.32
N GLU A 157 11.24 -7.93 34.25
CA GLU A 157 11.26 -8.87 33.12
C GLU A 157 10.81 -8.19 31.82
N ALA A 158 9.75 -7.37 31.87
CA ALA A 158 9.28 -6.59 30.73
C ALA A 158 10.35 -5.59 30.22
N ARG A 159 11.00 -4.83 31.11
CA ARG A 159 12.11 -3.93 30.72
C ARG A 159 13.28 -4.70 30.11
N GLN A 160 13.58 -5.88 30.65
CA GLN A 160 14.64 -6.74 30.12
C GLN A 160 14.29 -7.26 28.73
N GLU A 161 13.03 -7.63 28.50
CA GLU A 161 12.53 -8.08 27.19
C GLU A 161 12.65 -6.97 26.13
N ILE A 162 12.30 -5.73 26.48
CA ILE A 162 12.47 -4.56 25.59
C ILE A 162 13.94 -4.36 25.19
N ARG A 163 14.86 -4.54 26.15
CA ARG A 163 16.31 -4.32 25.94
C ARG A 163 17.01 -5.46 25.21
N ASN A 164 16.52 -6.69 25.33
CA ASN A 164 17.14 -7.87 24.70
C ASN A 164 16.89 -7.92 23.18
N GLN A 165 15.83 -7.27 22.71
CA GLN A 165 15.35 -7.42 21.33
C GLN A 165 15.68 -6.23 20.41
N LYS A 166 16.90 -5.68 20.53
CA LYS A 166 17.30 -4.48 19.78
C LYS A 166 17.35 -4.65 18.25
N GLU A 167 17.56 -5.88 17.77
CA GLU A 167 17.68 -6.19 16.34
C GLU A 167 16.42 -6.82 15.73
N VAL A 168 15.35 -6.98 16.52
CA VAL A 168 14.11 -7.64 16.08
C VAL A 168 13.09 -6.58 15.68
N GLU A 169 12.72 -6.57 14.40
CA GLU A 169 11.75 -5.63 13.79
C GLU A 169 10.32 -5.84 14.32
N TYR A 170 9.92 -7.10 14.50
CA TYR A 170 8.63 -7.48 15.09
C TYR A 170 8.81 -8.47 16.24
N SER A 171 8.26 -8.14 17.40
CA SER A 171 8.17 -9.06 18.51
C SER A 171 6.95 -8.80 19.37
N GLN A 172 6.10 -9.82 19.45
CA GLN A 172 4.89 -9.80 20.27
C GLN A 172 5.21 -9.58 21.76
N SER A 173 6.27 -10.23 22.28
CA SER A 173 6.66 -10.08 23.69
C SER A 173 7.17 -8.68 24.02
N ARG A 174 7.77 -7.97 23.05
CA ARG A 174 8.19 -6.58 23.22
C ARG A 174 7.02 -5.62 23.26
N ILE A 175 6.02 -5.84 22.41
CA ILE A 175 4.77 -5.06 22.42
C ILE A 175 4.05 -5.28 23.75
N GLU A 176 3.88 -6.53 24.17
CA GLU A 176 3.27 -6.89 25.46
C GLU A 176 4.02 -6.29 26.65
N ALA A 177 5.35 -6.27 26.59
CA ALA A 177 6.18 -5.62 27.62
C ALA A 177 5.98 -4.10 27.66
N ILE A 178 5.92 -3.42 26.52
CA ILE A 178 5.66 -1.97 26.43
C ILE A 178 4.23 -1.66 26.92
N GLU A 179 3.25 -2.44 26.51
CA GLU A 179 1.86 -2.29 26.94
C GLU A 179 1.69 -2.57 28.43
N LEU A 180 2.37 -3.58 28.99
CA LEU A 180 2.36 -3.86 30.43
C LEU A 180 2.94 -2.69 31.23
N LEU A 181 4.05 -2.11 30.77
CA LEU A 181 4.66 -0.95 31.41
C LEU A 181 3.72 0.27 31.34
N ASN A 182 3.07 0.50 30.19
CA ASN A 182 2.05 1.53 30.03
C ASN A 182 0.80 1.29 30.91
N GLN A 183 0.25 0.07 30.96
CA GLN A 183 -0.84 -0.27 31.88
C GLN A 183 -0.47 -0.06 33.35
N SER A 184 0.81 -0.23 33.67
CA SER A 184 1.37 -0.02 35.01
C SER A 184 1.81 1.42 35.26
N CYS A 185 1.64 2.34 34.31
CA CYS A 185 2.10 3.73 34.37
C CYS A 185 3.61 3.87 34.63
N GLU A 186 4.41 2.90 34.18
CA GLU A 186 5.86 2.92 34.30
C GLU A 186 6.51 3.75 33.19
N SER A 187 7.48 4.58 33.57
CA SER A 187 8.25 5.37 32.60
C SER A 187 9.15 4.47 31.76
N LEU A 188 9.13 4.70 30.45
CA LEU A 188 10.00 4.07 29.45
C LEU A 188 11.22 4.95 29.11
N LEU A 189 11.47 6.00 29.90
CA LEU A 189 12.59 6.92 29.73
C LEU A 189 13.91 6.16 29.55
N GLY A 190 14.60 6.45 28.44
CA GLY A 190 15.91 5.89 28.12
C GLY A 190 15.90 4.44 27.59
N GLU A 191 14.73 3.80 27.49
CA GLU A 191 14.62 2.50 26.81
C GLU A 191 14.80 2.67 25.27
N GLN A 192 15.15 1.58 24.58
CA GLN A 192 15.49 1.63 23.15
C GLN A 192 14.60 0.69 22.32
N ALA A 193 13.95 1.25 21.30
CA ALA A 193 13.13 0.51 20.35
C ALA A 193 13.23 1.02 18.90
N PRO A 194 14.44 1.05 18.30
CA PRO A 194 14.59 1.38 16.89
C PRO A 194 13.94 0.32 16.01
N ASN A 195 13.33 0.75 14.90
CA ASN A 195 12.67 -0.07 13.88
C ASN A 195 11.58 -1.01 14.43
N ALA A 196 11.10 -0.78 15.65
CA ALA A 196 10.07 -1.62 16.25
C ALA A 196 8.74 -1.39 15.52
N ASN A 197 8.06 -2.49 15.18
CA ASN A 197 6.67 -2.44 14.76
C ASN A 197 5.76 -2.29 15.99
N LEU A 198 5.20 -1.10 16.16
CA LEU A 198 4.27 -0.69 17.23
C LEU A 198 2.96 -0.18 16.59
N GLU A 199 2.57 -0.75 15.45
CA GLU A 199 1.38 -0.31 14.73
C GLU A 199 0.13 -0.52 15.57
N LYS A 200 -0.71 0.52 15.62
CA LYS A 200 -1.98 0.53 16.37
C LYS A 200 -1.85 0.29 17.88
N ILE A 201 -0.65 0.41 18.45
CA ILE A 201 -0.47 0.28 19.90
C ILE A 201 -1.28 1.35 20.66
N GLU A 202 -1.83 0.97 21.82
CA GLU A 202 -2.62 1.87 22.67
C GLU A 202 -1.81 2.28 23.93
N LEU A 203 -1.21 3.47 23.90
CA LEU A 203 -0.39 4.00 25.01
C LEU A 203 -0.99 5.25 25.69
N ASN A 204 -2.32 5.36 25.68
CA ASN A 204 -3.07 6.48 26.26
C ASN A 204 -3.76 6.12 27.60
N ASN A 205 -3.44 4.95 28.19
CA ASN A 205 -4.17 4.36 29.32
C ASN A 205 -3.50 4.55 30.69
N CYS A 206 -2.48 5.40 30.81
CA CYS A 206 -1.84 5.68 32.10
C CYS A 206 -2.76 6.54 32.99
N TYR A 207 -3.20 6.01 34.13
CA TYR A 207 -3.99 6.74 35.14
C TYR A 207 -3.18 6.97 36.41
N HIS A 208 -2.94 8.24 36.77
CA HIS A 208 -2.33 8.56 38.06
C HIS A 208 -3.37 8.57 39.19
N PHE A 209 -3.31 7.57 40.07
CA PHE A 209 -3.97 7.59 41.39
C PHE A 209 -2.95 7.96 42.48
N GLN A 210 -2.97 9.20 42.97
CA GLN A 210 -2.15 9.59 44.12
C GLN A 210 -2.82 9.16 45.44
N LEU A 211 -2.30 8.08 46.05
CA LEU A 211 -2.62 7.71 47.43
C LEU A 211 -1.94 8.67 48.41
N GLY A 212 -2.57 9.82 48.65
CA GLY A 212 -2.36 10.55 49.90
C GLY A 212 -3.18 9.87 50.99
N LEU A 213 -2.55 9.43 52.08
CA LEU A 213 -3.18 8.77 53.24
C LEU A 213 -4.14 9.68 54.05
N ALA A 214 -4.78 10.66 53.43
CA ALA A 214 -5.81 11.47 54.06
C ALA A 214 -7.03 11.62 53.13
N THR A 215 -8.15 11.07 53.59
CA THR A 215 -9.54 11.35 53.17
C THR A 215 -10.01 10.76 51.82
N PHE A 216 -10.29 9.46 51.85
CA PHE A 216 -11.28 8.84 50.96
C PHE A 216 -12.65 9.53 51.15
N ALA A 217 -13.18 10.19 50.11
CA ALA A 217 -14.60 10.53 49.85
C ALA A 217 -14.94 11.98 49.41
N GLN A 218 -13.98 12.89 49.16
CA GLN A 218 -14.34 14.30 48.82
C GLN A 218 -13.66 14.92 47.59
N TRP A 219 -13.01 14.15 46.73
CA TRP A 219 -12.37 14.74 45.55
C TRP A 219 -13.33 14.68 44.34
N PRO A 220 -13.72 15.84 43.76
CA PRO A 220 -14.53 15.85 42.55
C PRO A 220 -13.74 15.29 41.35
N PRO A 221 -14.41 14.73 40.33
CA PRO A 221 -13.80 14.07 39.16
C PRO A 221 -12.84 14.94 38.31
N GLN A 222 -12.65 16.20 38.64
CA GLN A 222 -11.73 17.13 37.98
C GLN A 222 -10.25 17.01 38.45
N PHE A 223 -9.93 16.11 39.37
CA PHE A 223 -8.54 15.87 39.82
C PHE A 223 -7.87 14.63 39.19
N TYR A 224 -8.57 13.88 38.32
CA TYR A 224 -7.93 12.83 37.53
C TYR A 224 -7.06 13.48 36.44
N ARG A 225 -5.74 13.45 36.62
CA ARG A 225 -4.81 13.85 35.56
C ARG A 225 -4.53 12.62 34.71
N TYR A 226 -5.10 12.58 33.51
CA TYR A 226 -4.60 11.71 32.45
C TYR A 226 -3.21 12.22 32.07
N GLU A 227 -2.19 11.38 32.25
CA GLU A 227 -0.85 11.60 31.71
C GLU A 227 -0.63 10.49 30.70
N GLY A 228 -0.22 10.80 29.47
CA GLY A 228 0.10 9.77 28.49
C GLY A 228 1.41 9.05 28.85
N VAL A 229 1.72 7.96 28.14
CA VAL A 229 2.96 7.22 28.35
C VAL A 229 4.21 8.12 28.29
N ASP A 230 5.18 7.87 29.16
CA ASP A 230 6.47 8.56 29.12
C ASP A 230 7.49 7.80 28.27
N LEU A 231 7.67 8.28 27.04
CA LEU A 231 8.60 7.81 26.00
C LEU A 231 9.77 8.79 25.79
N SER A 232 9.99 9.70 26.74
CA SER A 232 10.99 10.77 26.56
C SER A 232 12.41 10.20 26.42
N GLN A 233 13.21 10.85 25.57
CA GLN A 233 14.59 10.48 25.23
C GLN A 233 14.77 9.06 24.64
N MET A 234 13.69 8.35 24.30
CA MET A 234 13.79 7.02 23.70
C MET A 234 14.33 7.07 22.27
N ASN A 235 15.05 6.02 21.87
CA ASN A 235 15.39 5.80 20.47
C ASN A 235 14.31 4.95 19.78
N LEU A 236 13.52 5.60 18.93
CA LEU A 236 12.40 5.07 18.15
C LEU A 236 12.61 5.29 16.64
N ALA A 237 13.86 5.49 16.21
CA ALA A 237 14.18 5.71 14.80
C ALA A 237 13.67 4.56 13.94
N GLY A 238 12.96 4.88 12.85
CA GLY A 238 12.35 3.91 11.94
C GLY A 238 11.18 3.10 12.51
N ALA A 239 10.77 3.29 13.77
CA ALA A 239 9.66 2.57 14.35
C ALA A 239 8.34 2.86 13.62
N SER A 240 7.44 1.87 13.52
CA SER A 240 6.11 2.06 12.96
C SER A 240 5.07 2.20 14.05
N PHE A 241 4.41 3.35 14.12
CA PHE A 241 3.29 3.68 15.00
C PHE A 241 2.02 3.94 14.19
N LYS A 242 1.89 3.31 13.01
CA LYS A 242 0.78 3.57 12.09
C LYS A 242 -0.55 3.33 12.80
N GLY A 243 -1.38 4.37 12.89
CA GLY A 243 -2.68 4.33 13.57
C GLY A 243 -2.64 4.14 15.09
N ALA A 244 -1.47 4.25 15.74
CA ALA A 244 -1.34 4.11 17.19
C ALA A 244 -1.99 5.27 17.95
N ASN A 245 -2.32 5.04 19.22
CA ASN A 245 -2.84 6.06 20.12
C ASN A 245 -1.80 6.44 21.19
N LEU A 246 -1.22 7.63 21.03
CA LEU A 246 -0.21 8.25 21.88
C LEU A 246 -0.71 9.59 22.46
N GLU A 247 -2.03 9.72 22.67
CA GLU A 247 -2.63 10.93 23.23
C GLU A 247 -2.00 11.30 24.57
N GLY A 248 -1.56 12.56 24.69
CA GLY A 248 -0.90 13.08 25.88
C GLY A 248 0.47 12.49 26.20
N ALA A 249 1.05 11.66 25.34
CA ALA A 249 2.35 11.01 25.59
C ALA A 249 3.48 12.04 25.75
N ASN A 250 4.45 11.74 26.60
CA ASN A 250 5.69 12.50 26.72
C ASN A 250 6.77 11.88 25.83
N LEU A 251 7.12 12.58 24.75
CA LEU A 251 8.14 12.21 23.75
C LEU A 251 9.27 13.24 23.72
N GLU A 252 9.48 13.99 24.80
CA GLU A 252 10.50 15.03 24.85
C GLU A 252 11.89 14.47 24.53
N GLY A 253 12.53 15.05 23.50
CA GLY A 253 13.83 14.62 23.00
C GLY A 253 13.90 13.19 22.44
N ALA A 254 12.76 12.52 22.21
CA ALA A 254 12.75 11.21 21.57
C ALA A 254 13.32 11.27 20.14
N ASN A 255 14.04 10.23 19.74
CA ASN A 255 14.51 10.08 18.37
C ASN A 255 13.50 9.26 17.55
N LEU A 256 12.72 9.93 16.69
CA LEU A 256 11.73 9.39 15.77
C LEU A 256 12.16 9.54 14.31
N GLU A 257 13.47 9.64 14.04
CA GLU A 257 14.00 9.80 12.69
C GLU A 257 13.50 8.67 11.77
N GLY A 258 12.88 9.03 10.65
CA GLY A 258 12.33 8.08 9.70
C GLY A 258 11.14 7.24 10.20
N ALA A 259 10.62 7.49 11.41
CA ALA A 259 9.51 6.72 11.98
C ALA A 259 8.24 6.85 11.13
N ASN A 260 7.43 5.79 11.09
CA ASN A 260 6.13 5.78 10.44
C ASN A 260 5.01 6.11 11.45
N LEU A 261 4.62 7.38 11.48
CA LEU A 261 3.58 7.96 12.34
C LEU A 261 2.28 8.22 11.54
N GLU A 262 2.05 7.51 10.45
CA GLU A 262 0.86 7.70 9.62
C GLU A 262 -0.41 7.41 10.44
N ARG A 263 -1.37 8.36 10.45
CA ARG A 263 -2.64 8.27 11.20
C ARG A 263 -2.49 8.12 12.72
N VAL A 264 -1.33 8.40 13.30
CA VAL A 264 -1.15 8.34 14.76
C VAL A 264 -1.98 9.44 15.46
N ASN A 265 -2.50 9.14 16.66
CA ASN A 265 -3.07 10.15 17.55
C ASN A 265 -2.01 10.62 18.55
N LEU A 266 -1.52 11.85 18.38
CA LEU A 266 -0.56 12.54 19.25
C LEU A 266 -1.18 13.82 19.86
N LYS A 267 -2.52 13.87 19.98
CA LYS A 267 -3.22 15.02 20.55
C LYS A 267 -2.65 15.34 21.94
N GLY A 268 -2.28 16.61 22.15
CA GLY A 268 -1.73 17.10 23.41
C GLY A 268 -0.37 16.49 23.83
N ALA A 269 0.28 15.70 22.99
CA ALA A 269 1.57 15.08 23.32
C ALA A 269 2.71 16.11 23.43
N ASN A 270 3.71 15.82 24.26
CA ASN A 270 4.92 16.63 24.40
C ASN A 270 6.05 16.06 23.54
N LEU A 271 6.30 16.61 22.35
CA LEU A 271 7.43 16.26 21.47
C LEU A 271 8.52 17.36 21.44
N LYS A 272 8.65 18.12 22.53
CA LYS A 272 9.66 19.19 22.61
C LYS A 272 11.06 18.63 22.32
N ASN A 273 11.82 19.30 21.47
CA ASN A 273 13.15 18.89 21.03
C ASN A 273 13.26 17.47 20.43
N ALA A 274 12.15 16.82 20.06
CA ALA A 274 12.19 15.49 19.45
C ALA A 274 12.78 15.55 18.02
N ASN A 275 13.45 14.48 17.60
CA ASN A 275 13.96 14.34 16.24
C ASN A 275 12.98 13.54 15.37
N LEU A 276 12.19 14.19 14.53
CA LEU A 276 11.25 13.62 13.56
C LEU A 276 11.74 13.76 12.11
N LYS A 277 13.04 13.94 11.90
CA LYS A 277 13.63 14.11 10.56
C LYS A 277 13.20 12.95 9.65
N GLY A 278 12.66 13.27 8.48
CA GLY A 278 12.21 12.29 7.48
C GLY A 278 11.03 11.41 7.90
N ALA A 279 10.43 11.60 9.08
CA ALA A 279 9.33 10.78 9.55
C ALA A 279 8.09 10.90 8.64
N ASN A 280 7.30 9.82 8.54
CA ASN A 280 6.01 9.82 7.84
C ASN A 280 4.89 10.12 8.83
N VAL A 281 4.44 11.37 8.89
CA VAL A 281 3.45 11.85 9.87
C VAL A 281 2.08 12.09 9.22
N ARG A 282 1.87 11.62 7.98
CA ARG A 282 0.65 11.89 7.20
C ARG A 282 -0.62 11.51 7.97
N PHE A 283 -1.66 12.33 7.84
CA PHE A 283 -2.96 12.13 8.51
C PHE A 283 -2.91 12.06 10.05
N ALA A 284 -1.77 12.33 10.69
CA ALA A 284 -1.68 12.30 12.15
C ALA A 284 -2.48 13.43 12.79
N ASN A 285 -2.99 13.16 13.99
CA ASN A 285 -3.58 14.16 14.86
C ASN A 285 -2.56 14.69 15.87
N LEU A 286 -2.12 15.93 15.72
CA LEU A 286 -1.16 16.64 16.57
C LEU A 286 -1.81 17.88 17.22
N GLU A 287 -3.14 17.92 17.31
CA GLU A 287 -3.87 19.03 17.91
C GLU A 287 -3.39 19.31 19.33
N GLY A 288 -2.99 20.54 19.61
CA GLY A 288 -2.47 20.98 20.91
C GLY A 288 -1.12 20.39 21.32
N ALA A 289 -0.45 19.61 20.46
CA ALA A 289 0.85 19.02 20.78
C ALA A 289 1.95 20.09 20.92
N ASN A 290 2.97 19.80 21.74
CA ASN A 290 4.13 20.66 21.91
C ASN A 290 5.33 20.14 21.12
N LEU A 291 5.66 20.78 20.01
CA LEU A 291 6.83 20.51 19.16
C LEU A 291 7.87 21.64 19.20
N GLU A 292 7.93 22.42 20.29
CA GLU A 292 8.92 23.49 20.41
C GLU A 292 10.34 22.93 20.21
N GLY A 293 11.10 23.51 19.27
CA GLY A 293 12.47 23.10 18.97
C GLY A 293 12.61 21.70 18.34
N ALA A 294 11.53 21.03 17.95
CA ALA A 294 11.60 19.73 17.28
C ALA A 294 12.25 19.84 15.89
N ASN A 295 12.90 18.76 15.45
CA ASN A 295 13.43 18.64 14.09
C ASN A 295 12.47 17.82 13.22
N LEU A 296 11.79 18.46 12.27
CA LEU A 296 10.85 17.86 11.31
C LEU A 296 11.38 17.97 9.87
N ASP A 297 12.69 18.15 9.69
CA ASP A 297 13.29 18.34 8.36
C ASP A 297 12.97 17.17 7.43
N GLY A 298 12.50 17.48 6.22
CA GLY A 298 12.12 16.49 5.20
C GLY A 298 10.96 15.56 5.58
N SER A 299 10.27 15.79 6.71
CA SER A 299 9.15 14.96 7.14
C SER A 299 7.97 15.02 6.18
N ARG A 300 7.24 13.91 6.07
CA ARG A 300 6.05 13.78 5.21
C ARG A 300 4.81 14.03 6.05
N MET A 301 4.27 15.24 6.00
CA MET A 301 3.19 15.71 6.87
C MET A 301 1.93 16.12 6.08
N ALA A 302 1.68 15.48 4.94
CA ALA A 302 0.51 15.80 4.13
C ALA A 302 -0.78 15.49 4.91
N ARG A 303 -1.74 16.42 4.90
CA ARG A 303 -3.07 16.28 5.51
C ARG A 303 -3.05 16.02 7.04
N CYS A 304 -2.04 16.50 7.76
CA CYS A 304 -2.02 16.40 9.24
C CYS A 304 -2.91 17.46 9.91
N TYR A 305 -3.38 17.15 11.12
CA TYR A 305 -4.09 18.09 11.97
C TYR A 305 -3.11 18.68 13.00
N LEU A 306 -2.76 19.96 12.84
CA LEU A 306 -1.79 20.70 13.66
C LEU A 306 -2.45 21.94 14.31
N ARG A 307 -3.73 21.80 14.69
CA ARG A 307 -4.47 22.91 15.31
C ARG A 307 -3.91 23.22 16.69
N ASP A 308 -3.71 24.50 16.98
CA ASP A 308 -3.22 25.00 18.27
C ASP A 308 -1.89 24.34 18.74
N THR A 309 -1.14 23.76 17.81
CA THR A 309 0.15 23.11 18.06
C THR A 309 1.25 24.15 18.31
N ASN A 310 2.14 23.89 19.25
CA ASN A 310 3.34 24.73 19.46
C ASN A 310 4.50 24.22 18.59
N LEU A 311 4.82 24.90 17.50
CA LEU A 311 5.95 24.63 16.59
C LEU A 311 7.05 25.70 16.71
N LYS A 312 7.06 26.46 17.81
CA LYS A 312 8.01 27.55 18.01
C LYS A 312 9.45 27.04 17.90
N LYS A 313 10.28 27.73 17.11
CA LYS A 313 11.68 27.37 16.84
C LYS A 313 11.89 25.96 16.25
N ALA A 314 10.84 25.25 15.83
CA ALA A 314 11.01 23.95 15.18
C ALA A 314 11.70 24.12 13.82
N SER A 315 12.48 23.10 13.42
CA SER A 315 13.04 23.01 12.06
C SER A 315 12.09 22.17 11.21
N LEU A 316 11.67 22.68 10.06
CA LEU A 316 10.77 22.06 9.10
C LEU A 316 11.34 22.22 7.67
N ILE A 317 12.66 22.21 7.51
CA ILE A 317 13.31 22.45 6.23
C ILE A 317 12.89 21.35 5.24
N GLY A 318 12.34 21.73 4.09
CA GLY A 318 11.87 20.80 3.07
C GLY A 318 10.69 19.92 3.48
N ALA A 319 10.06 20.16 4.64
CA ALA A 319 8.93 19.37 5.11
C ALA A 319 7.72 19.48 4.17
N GLN A 320 6.98 18.37 4.02
CA GLN A 320 5.87 18.25 3.07
C GLN A 320 4.52 18.37 3.80
N LEU A 321 4.05 19.60 4.04
CA LEU A 321 2.82 19.93 4.79
C LEU A 321 1.61 20.18 3.89
N LEU A 322 1.61 19.64 2.67
CA LEU A 322 0.50 19.79 1.72
C LEU A 322 -0.85 19.44 2.39
N TRP A 323 -1.83 20.36 2.33
CA TRP A 323 -3.16 20.22 2.95
C TRP A 323 -3.21 20.16 4.49
N ALA A 324 -2.11 20.45 5.21
CA ALA A 324 -2.11 20.45 6.66
C ALA A 324 -2.99 21.56 7.26
N ASP A 325 -3.60 21.30 8.41
CA ASP A 325 -4.41 22.27 9.15
C ASP A 325 -3.61 22.85 10.32
N LEU A 326 -3.07 24.05 10.13
CA LEU A 326 -2.23 24.78 11.09
C LEU A 326 -3.01 25.89 11.80
N GLN A 327 -4.33 25.77 11.88
CA GLN A 327 -5.15 26.81 12.51
C GLN A 327 -4.72 27.02 13.97
N GLY A 328 -4.39 28.26 14.34
CA GLY A 328 -3.96 28.62 15.70
C GLY A 328 -2.55 28.16 16.09
N ALA A 329 -1.81 27.46 15.22
CA ALA A 329 -0.47 26.97 15.54
C ALA A 329 0.54 28.12 15.79
N ASP A 330 1.43 27.96 16.78
CA ASP A 330 2.55 28.88 17.01
C ASP A 330 3.78 28.40 16.26
N LEU A 331 4.09 29.05 15.14
CA LEU A 331 5.28 28.80 14.30
C LEU A 331 6.32 29.91 14.47
N SER A 332 6.26 30.68 15.57
CA SER A 332 7.19 31.79 15.77
C SER A 332 8.63 31.29 15.77
N LEU A 333 9.50 31.96 15.00
CA LEU A 333 10.91 31.59 14.82
C LEU A 333 11.13 30.18 14.22
N ALA A 334 10.11 29.52 13.69
CA ALA A 334 10.27 28.22 13.03
C ALA A 334 11.02 28.36 11.69
N ASN A 335 11.76 27.32 11.31
CA ASN A 335 12.45 27.27 10.02
C ASN A 335 11.66 26.41 9.02
N LEU A 336 10.93 27.04 8.12
CA LEU A 336 10.11 26.42 7.08
C LEU A 336 10.75 26.55 5.69
N GLN A 337 12.08 26.71 5.63
CA GLN A 337 12.79 26.86 4.37
C GLN A 337 12.48 25.71 3.39
N ASP A 338 12.14 26.05 2.15
CA ASP A 338 11.82 25.09 1.08
C ASP A 338 10.66 24.12 1.41
N ALA A 339 9.87 24.38 2.46
CA ALA A 339 8.74 23.55 2.84
C ALA A 339 7.58 23.66 1.82
N ASN A 340 6.88 22.55 1.60
CA ASN A 340 5.67 22.52 0.79
C ASN A 340 4.45 22.76 1.68
N LEU A 341 3.97 24.00 1.72
CA LEU A 341 2.82 24.48 2.51
C LEU A 341 1.59 24.72 1.62
N ASN A 342 1.53 24.07 0.45
CA ASN A 342 0.42 24.26 -0.46
C ASN A 342 -0.91 23.85 0.22
N ARG A 343 -1.97 24.63 0.00
CA ARG A 343 -3.33 24.38 0.53
C ARG A 343 -3.41 24.28 2.07
N THR A 344 -2.40 24.76 2.79
CA THR A 344 -2.41 24.77 4.25
C THR A 344 -3.39 25.81 4.80
N ASN A 345 -4.00 25.50 5.95
CA ASN A 345 -4.82 26.46 6.67
C ASN A 345 -4.00 27.12 7.78
N PHE A 346 -3.66 28.40 7.61
CA PHE A 346 -2.89 29.20 8.59
C PHE A 346 -3.77 30.17 9.40
N GLN A 347 -5.09 30.06 9.33
CA GLN A 347 -5.96 30.97 10.07
C GLN A 347 -5.57 30.98 11.56
N LYS A 348 -5.35 32.16 12.13
CA LYS A 348 -4.91 32.41 13.52
C LYS A 348 -3.51 31.91 13.87
N ALA A 349 -2.77 31.34 12.92
CA ALA A 349 -1.41 30.89 13.14
C ALA A 349 -0.45 32.06 13.38
N ASN A 350 0.61 31.82 14.15
CA ASN A 350 1.66 32.79 14.43
C ASN A 350 2.95 32.44 13.66
N LEU A 351 3.23 33.13 12.57
CA LEU A 351 4.47 33.03 11.78
C LEU A 351 5.47 34.14 12.12
N TYR A 352 5.40 34.74 13.32
CA TYR A 352 6.31 35.82 13.72
C TYR A 352 7.78 35.41 13.54
N LYS A 353 8.51 36.11 12.67
CA LYS A 353 9.92 35.82 12.32
C LYS A 353 10.20 34.37 11.88
N ALA A 354 9.20 33.67 11.33
CA ALA A 354 9.43 32.37 10.71
C ALA A 354 10.24 32.51 9.41
N ASN A 355 11.14 31.56 9.13
CA ASN A 355 11.87 31.52 7.87
C ASN A 355 11.05 30.73 6.83
N LEU A 356 10.46 31.41 5.84
CA LEU A 356 9.69 30.81 4.74
C LEU A 356 10.46 30.90 3.41
N LYS A 357 11.79 31.06 3.43
CA LYS A 357 12.58 31.19 2.20
C LYS A 357 12.39 29.98 1.30
N GLY A 358 12.04 30.23 0.03
CA GLY A 358 11.80 29.18 -0.97
C GLY A 358 10.55 28.31 -0.71
N ALA A 359 9.84 28.51 0.40
CA ALA A 359 8.66 27.72 0.73
C ALA A 359 7.53 27.94 -0.28
N SER A 360 6.74 26.91 -0.54
CA SER A 360 5.59 26.99 -1.43
C SER A 360 4.30 27.13 -0.63
N LEU A 361 3.65 28.30 -0.68
CA LEU A 361 2.39 28.59 0.01
C LEU A 361 1.21 28.69 -0.96
N ARG A 362 1.25 27.97 -2.09
CA ARG A 362 0.19 28.08 -3.10
C ARG A 362 -1.13 27.69 -2.50
N TYR A 363 -2.17 28.50 -2.70
CA TYR A 363 -3.50 28.28 -2.14
C TYR A 363 -3.60 28.24 -0.61
N ALA A 364 -2.54 28.57 0.12
CA ALA A 364 -2.59 28.62 1.57
C ALA A 364 -3.58 29.69 2.05
N ASP A 365 -4.30 29.44 3.15
CA ASP A 365 -5.29 30.37 3.69
C ASP A 365 -4.76 31.11 4.92
N LEU A 366 -4.47 32.40 4.77
CA LEU A 366 -3.95 33.30 5.80
C LEU A 366 -4.96 34.40 6.19
N ARG A 367 -6.23 34.31 5.76
CA ARG A 367 -7.20 35.43 5.84
C ARG A 367 -7.67 35.79 7.25
N LYS A 368 -7.55 34.91 8.24
CA LYS A 368 -8.19 35.16 9.56
C LYS A 368 -7.16 35.19 10.67
N GLY A 369 -6.61 36.37 10.99
CA GLY A 369 -5.78 36.56 12.18
C GLY A 369 -4.38 35.94 12.12
N THR A 370 -3.90 35.54 10.93
CA THR A 370 -2.53 35.04 10.78
C THR A 370 -1.50 36.15 10.97
N ILE A 371 -0.57 35.95 11.90
CA ILE A 371 0.54 36.87 12.17
C ILE A 371 1.71 36.49 11.27
N ILE A 372 2.17 37.39 10.39
CA ILE A 372 3.32 37.16 9.48
C ILE A 372 4.44 38.18 9.70
N ILE A 373 4.39 38.91 10.82
CA ILE A 373 5.30 40.03 11.09
C ILE A 373 6.75 39.52 11.14
N GLY A 374 7.59 40.07 10.27
CA GLY A 374 9.00 39.74 10.19
C GLY A 374 9.32 38.36 9.60
N ALA A 375 8.34 37.64 9.07
CA ALA A 375 8.60 36.36 8.39
C ALA A 375 9.46 36.59 7.12
N GLU A 376 10.45 35.74 6.89
CA GLU A 376 11.33 35.83 5.72
C GLU A 376 10.67 35.12 4.54
N LEU A 377 10.40 35.83 3.46
CA LEU A 377 9.65 35.37 2.29
C LEU A 377 10.51 35.31 1.01
N ASP A 378 11.84 35.41 1.12
CA ASP A 378 12.74 35.33 -0.04
C ASP A 378 12.43 34.11 -0.93
N ARG A 379 12.10 34.34 -2.21
CA ARG A 379 11.71 33.29 -3.18
C ARG A 379 10.50 32.44 -2.78
N ALA A 380 9.73 32.78 -1.74
CA ALA A 380 8.53 32.06 -1.36
C ALA A 380 7.47 32.14 -2.46
N ASN A 381 6.77 31.04 -2.75
CA ASN A 381 5.73 31.00 -3.78
C ASN A 381 4.36 31.30 -3.17
N LEU A 382 3.90 32.54 -3.32
CA LEU A 382 2.62 33.03 -2.80
C LEU A 382 1.46 32.95 -3.83
N LYS A 383 1.64 32.22 -4.94
CA LYS A 383 0.65 32.16 -6.01
C LYS A 383 -0.70 31.61 -5.51
N ARG A 384 -1.77 32.41 -5.66
CA ARG A 384 -3.14 32.11 -5.17
C ARG A 384 -3.22 31.89 -3.64
N ALA A 385 -2.20 32.27 -2.87
CA ALA A 385 -2.32 32.33 -1.42
C ALA A 385 -3.36 33.40 -1.04
N LYS A 386 -4.16 33.11 -0.02
CA LYS A 386 -5.29 33.95 0.38
C LYS A 386 -4.90 34.79 1.59
N PHE A 387 -4.91 36.11 1.41
CA PHE A 387 -4.65 37.09 2.46
C PHE A 387 -5.90 37.93 2.70
N TRP A 388 -6.03 38.53 3.88
CA TRP A 388 -7.15 39.44 4.15
C TRP A 388 -6.92 40.86 3.64
N SER A 389 -5.66 41.23 3.42
CA SER A 389 -5.27 42.52 2.86
C SER A 389 -3.85 42.47 2.31
N VAL A 390 -3.54 43.45 1.46
CA VAL A 390 -2.17 43.72 0.99
C VAL A 390 -1.26 44.07 2.17
N ASP A 391 -1.76 44.81 3.16
CA ASP A 391 -1.01 45.19 4.37
C ASP A 391 -0.56 43.99 5.19
N GLN A 392 -1.31 42.88 5.16
CA GLN A 392 -0.88 41.66 5.80
C GLN A 392 0.43 41.15 5.21
N VAL A 393 0.53 41.08 3.88
CA VAL A 393 1.73 40.59 3.17
C VAL A 393 2.91 41.51 3.43
N LYS A 394 2.69 42.83 3.39
CA LYS A 394 3.72 43.85 3.61
C LYS A 394 4.35 43.84 5.00
N ARG A 395 3.78 43.11 5.97
CA ARG A 395 4.37 42.89 7.30
C ARG A 395 5.47 41.82 7.31
N GLY A 396 5.60 41.02 6.26
CA GLY A 396 6.75 40.14 6.07
C GLY A 396 8.05 40.95 5.94
N TYR A 397 9.20 40.35 6.25
CA TYR A 397 10.48 41.06 6.27
C TYR A 397 10.94 41.47 4.86
N ASP A 398 10.97 40.53 3.92
CA ASP A 398 11.42 40.73 2.54
C ASP A 398 10.36 40.25 1.52
N TRP A 399 9.10 40.59 1.82
CA TRP A 399 7.91 40.22 1.03
C TRP A 399 8.03 40.56 -0.47
N GLU A 400 8.72 41.65 -0.82
CA GLU A 400 8.95 42.09 -2.20
C GLU A 400 9.65 41.02 -3.05
N LYS A 401 10.50 40.18 -2.44
CA LYS A 401 11.22 39.10 -3.13
C LYS A 401 10.36 37.87 -3.42
N ALA A 402 9.22 37.73 -2.73
CA ALA A 402 8.28 36.62 -2.91
C ALA A 402 7.33 36.86 -4.09
N ILE A 403 7.06 38.13 -4.37
CA ILE A 403 6.05 38.56 -5.31
C ILE A 403 6.68 38.76 -6.69
N LYS A 404 6.23 37.96 -7.68
CA LYS A 404 6.70 38.05 -9.07
C LYS A 404 5.69 38.70 -10.02
N ASP A 405 4.42 38.74 -9.63
CA ASP A 405 3.34 39.27 -10.46
C ASP A 405 3.24 40.79 -10.28
N LYS A 406 3.21 41.54 -11.38
CA LYS A 406 3.08 43.02 -11.33
C LYS A 406 1.76 43.48 -10.68
N ASP A 407 0.69 42.71 -10.86
CA ASP A 407 -0.67 43.08 -10.42
C ASP A 407 -1.12 42.32 -9.15
N TRP A 408 -0.18 41.81 -8.35
CA TRP A 408 -0.48 40.98 -7.18
C TRP A 408 -1.35 41.68 -6.13
N GLU A 409 -1.18 43.00 -5.95
CA GLU A 409 -1.96 43.78 -4.98
C GLU A 409 -3.45 43.78 -5.35
N GLU A 410 -3.77 43.96 -6.64
CA GLU A 410 -5.14 43.92 -7.13
C GLU A 410 -5.78 42.55 -6.93
N LYS A 411 -5.00 41.47 -7.14
CA LYS A 411 -5.46 40.08 -6.93
C LYS A 411 -5.80 39.78 -5.46
N ILE A 412 -5.12 40.44 -4.52
CA ILE A 412 -5.40 40.29 -3.08
C ILE A 412 -6.57 41.20 -2.66
N ALA A 413 -6.62 42.43 -3.16
CA ALA A 413 -7.63 43.42 -2.81
C ALA A 413 -9.02 43.08 -3.38
N LYS A 414 -9.04 42.45 -4.56
CA LYS A 414 -10.22 41.83 -5.17
C LYS A 414 -9.95 40.33 -5.25
N PRO A 415 -10.02 39.60 -4.13
CA PRO A 415 -9.92 38.14 -4.20
C PRO A 415 -11.00 37.72 -5.20
N SER A 416 -10.57 37.12 -6.31
CA SER A 416 -11.50 36.85 -7.41
C SER A 416 -12.66 36.00 -6.86
N ASP A 417 -13.83 36.06 -7.49
CA ASP A 417 -14.84 35.00 -7.34
C ASP A 417 -14.21 33.71 -7.86
N ASP A 418 -13.29 33.12 -7.08
CA ASP A 418 -12.28 32.18 -7.54
C ASP A 418 -13.03 31.01 -8.15
N LYS A 419 -13.02 30.96 -9.47
CA LYS A 419 -13.50 29.80 -10.19
C LYS A 419 -12.56 28.65 -9.88
N TYR A 420 -13.13 27.52 -9.51
CA TYR A 420 -12.42 26.27 -9.43
C TYR A 420 -12.11 25.83 -10.85
N LYS A 421 -10.82 25.78 -11.19
CA LYS A 421 -10.39 25.23 -12.47
C LYS A 421 -10.38 23.71 -12.39
N VAL A 422 -11.22 23.06 -13.18
CA VAL A 422 -11.38 21.61 -13.16
C VAL A 422 -10.92 21.04 -14.50
N GLY A 423 -9.81 20.32 -14.47
CA GLY A 423 -9.29 19.59 -15.61
C GLY A 423 -9.91 18.20 -15.73
N TYR A 424 -10.17 17.77 -16.96
CA TYR A 424 -10.61 16.40 -17.25
C TYR A 424 -9.88 15.84 -18.47
N LEU A 425 -9.30 14.65 -18.34
CA LEU A 425 -8.56 14.00 -19.42
C LEU A 425 -9.45 13.01 -20.19
N ILE A 426 -9.37 13.07 -21.51
CA ILE A 426 -10.21 12.31 -22.44
C ILE A 426 -9.29 11.54 -23.40
N PRO A 427 -8.92 10.27 -23.11
CA PRO A 427 -7.95 9.50 -23.88
C PRO A 427 -8.41 9.10 -25.28
N ASN A 428 -9.69 9.23 -25.63
CA ASN A 428 -10.21 8.90 -26.95
C ASN A 428 -11.67 9.33 -27.18
N ASP A 429 -12.18 9.08 -28.38
CA ASP A 429 -13.59 9.28 -28.76
C ASP A 429 -14.57 8.21 -28.19
N SER A 430 -14.34 7.74 -26.96
CA SER A 430 -15.25 6.76 -26.32
C SER A 430 -16.49 7.46 -25.76
N SER A 431 -17.65 6.83 -25.97
CA SER A 431 -18.95 7.32 -25.50
C SER A 431 -18.98 7.45 -23.98
N THR A 432 -18.32 6.52 -23.29
CA THR A 432 -18.21 6.51 -21.82
C THR A 432 -17.53 7.79 -21.30
N TYR A 433 -16.43 8.22 -21.92
CA TYR A 433 -15.72 9.44 -21.51
C TYR A 433 -16.51 10.72 -21.79
N LYS A 434 -17.27 10.74 -22.89
CA LYS A 434 -18.19 11.84 -23.20
C LYS A 434 -19.35 11.90 -22.20
N LEU A 435 -19.84 10.76 -21.72
CA LEU A 435 -20.90 10.72 -20.69
C LEU A 435 -20.39 11.21 -19.33
N TYR A 436 -19.14 10.89 -18.95
CA TYR A 436 -18.49 11.52 -17.79
C TYR A 436 -18.39 13.04 -17.97
N GLN A 437 -17.91 13.50 -19.14
CA GLN A 437 -17.83 14.93 -19.46
C GLN A 437 -19.20 15.62 -19.34
N GLN A 438 -20.26 14.99 -19.86
CA GLN A 438 -21.62 15.50 -19.75
C GLN A 438 -22.06 15.66 -18.29
N GLY A 439 -21.76 14.68 -17.44
CA GLY A 439 -22.03 14.76 -16.00
C GLY A 439 -21.31 15.93 -15.34
N ILE A 440 -20.04 16.12 -15.70
CA ILE A 440 -19.22 17.24 -15.23
C ILE A 440 -19.81 18.58 -15.70
N GLU A 441 -20.17 18.71 -16.97
CA GLU A 441 -20.76 19.94 -17.52
C GLU A 441 -22.14 20.25 -16.94
N ASN A 442 -22.92 19.23 -16.57
CA ASN A 442 -24.18 19.43 -15.83
C ASN A 442 -23.92 20.08 -14.47
N ALA A 443 -22.91 19.62 -13.73
CA ALA A 443 -22.51 20.24 -12.47
C ALA A 443 -21.97 21.67 -12.67
N VAL A 444 -21.27 21.94 -13.78
CA VAL A 444 -20.79 23.29 -14.15
C VAL A 444 -21.96 24.25 -14.39
N LYS A 445 -23.04 23.79 -15.03
CA LYS A 445 -24.24 24.60 -15.27
C LYS A 445 -24.93 25.00 -13.96
N GLU A 446 -24.89 24.14 -12.95
CA GLU A 446 -25.46 24.41 -11.62
C GLU A 446 -24.54 25.29 -10.75
N ASN A 447 -23.25 25.35 -11.05
CA ASN A 447 -22.26 26.08 -10.28
C ASN A 447 -21.36 26.96 -11.17
N ASN A 448 -21.72 28.24 -11.28
CA ASN A 448 -21.00 29.24 -12.06
C ASN A 448 -19.56 29.54 -11.56
N ARG A 449 -19.17 29.01 -10.40
CA ARG A 449 -17.81 29.08 -9.85
C ARG A 449 -16.90 27.98 -10.42
N ILE A 450 -17.31 27.26 -11.46
CA ILE A 450 -16.49 26.21 -12.06
C ILE A 450 -16.02 26.65 -13.45
N GLU A 451 -14.71 26.58 -13.68
CA GLU A 451 -14.10 26.70 -15.00
C GLU A 451 -13.64 25.32 -15.46
N PHE A 452 -14.35 24.73 -16.41
CA PHE A 452 -14.10 23.38 -16.89
C PHE A 452 -13.13 23.35 -18.07
N LEU A 453 -12.10 22.50 -18.00
CA LEU A 453 -11.00 22.37 -18.97
C LEU A 453 -10.84 20.90 -19.40
N PRO A 454 -11.62 20.45 -20.40
CA PRO A 454 -11.43 19.13 -20.99
C PRO A 454 -10.19 19.12 -21.90
N ILE A 455 -9.33 18.12 -21.77
CA ILE A 455 -8.17 17.89 -22.64
C ILE A 455 -8.31 16.54 -23.33
N ALA A 456 -8.21 16.55 -24.65
CA ALA A 456 -8.11 15.32 -25.43
C ALA A 456 -6.70 14.77 -25.30
N THR A 457 -6.58 13.61 -24.69
CA THR A 457 -5.37 12.78 -24.64
C THR A 457 -5.52 11.62 -25.62
N GLY A 458 -4.45 10.85 -25.85
CA GLY A 458 -4.53 9.56 -26.56
C GLY A 458 -4.67 8.40 -25.56
N ASP A 459 -4.72 7.17 -26.08
CA ASP A 459 -4.78 5.92 -25.27
C ASP A 459 -3.44 5.54 -24.61
N LYS A 460 -2.44 6.41 -24.69
CA LYS A 460 -1.10 6.13 -24.20
C LYS A 460 -0.87 6.78 -22.85
N VAL A 461 -0.20 6.07 -21.95
CA VAL A 461 0.19 6.60 -20.63
C VAL A 461 1.03 7.87 -20.78
N GLU A 462 1.86 7.96 -21.83
CA GLU A 462 2.64 9.16 -22.10
C GLU A 462 1.75 10.35 -22.47
N ASP A 463 0.69 10.15 -23.25
CA ASP A 463 -0.24 11.22 -23.63
C ASP A 463 -1.06 11.69 -22.41
N GLU A 464 -1.44 10.77 -21.51
CA GLU A 464 -2.07 11.11 -20.23
C GLU A 464 -1.12 11.93 -19.33
N ALA A 465 0.13 11.50 -19.18
CA ALA A 465 1.13 12.22 -18.39
C ALA A 465 1.36 13.65 -18.91
N GLN A 466 1.36 13.84 -20.24
CA GLN A 466 1.39 15.17 -20.85
C GLN A 466 0.13 15.97 -20.54
N GLY A 467 -1.04 15.34 -20.56
CA GLY A 467 -2.32 15.96 -20.22
C GLY A 467 -2.30 16.48 -18.78
N ILE A 468 -1.87 15.64 -17.83
CA ILE A 468 -1.68 16.03 -16.42
C ILE A 468 -0.70 17.21 -16.31
N LYS A 469 0.42 17.17 -17.04
CA LYS A 469 1.42 18.24 -17.05
C LYS A 469 0.86 19.54 -17.62
N GLN A 470 0.06 19.50 -18.68
CA GLN A 470 -0.61 20.65 -19.28
C GLN A 470 -1.64 21.26 -18.31
N LEU A 471 -2.46 20.43 -17.66
CA LEU A 471 -3.38 20.89 -16.63
C LEU A 471 -2.64 21.56 -15.47
N ARG A 472 -1.49 21.01 -15.05
CA ARG A 472 -0.64 21.60 -14.02
C ARG A 472 -0.13 22.98 -14.41
N THR A 473 0.33 23.18 -15.66
CA THR A 473 0.79 24.51 -16.12
C THR A 473 -0.34 25.51 -16.26
N GLN A 474 -1.59 25.05 -16.39
CA GLN A 474 -2.80 25.87 -16.35
C GLN A 474 -3.32 26.16 -14.93
N ASP A 475 -2.60 25.70 -13.89
CA ASP A 475 -2.93 25.83 -12.47
C ASP A 475 -4.33 25.32 -12.10
N VAL A 476 -4.71 24.15 -12.60
CA VAL A 476 -5.98 23.55 -12.20
C VAL A 476 -6.06 23.24 -10.71
N ASP A 477 -7.26 23.35 -10.17
CA ASP A 477 -7.59 23.06 -8.78
C ASP A 477 -7.94 21.59 -8.58
N VAL A 478 -8.67 21.01 -9.54
CA VAL A 478 -9.10 19.61 -9.53
C VAL A 478 -8.70 18.96 -10.85
N ILE A 479 -8.20 17.72 -10.81
CA ILE A 479 -7.98 16.86 -11.97
C ILE A 479 -8.88 15.64 -11.81
N LEU A 480 -9.74 15.44 -12.79
CA LEU A 480 -10.55 14.25 -12.96
C LEU A 480 -9.93 13.43 -14.09
N LEU A 481 -9.71 12.14 -13.84
CA LEU A 481 -9.25 11.23 -14.88
C LEU A 481 -9.73 9.81 -14.63
N ARG A 482 -9.83 9.04 -15.69
CA ARG A 482 -9.77 7.58 -15.62
C ARG A 482 -8.37 7.17 -16.04
N PRO A 483 -7.53 6.65 -15.14
CA PRO A 483 -6.18 6.24 -15.47
C PRO A 483 -6.18 5.28 -16.66
N VAL A 484 -5.35 5.58 -17.68
CA VAL A 484 -5.10 4.67 -18.81
C VAL A 484 -4.50 3.35 -18.30
N ASP A 485 -3.58 3.43 -17.35
CA ASP A 485 -2.95 2.30 -16.66
C ASP A 485 -2.78 2.65 -15.18
N SER A 486 -3.45 1.92 -14.29
CA SER A 486 -3.52 2.26 -12.86
C SER A 486 -2.16 2.28 -12.16
N GLU A 487 -1.14 1.60 -12.69
CA GLU A 487 0.21 1.57 -12.12
C GLU A 487 1.10 2.62 -12.77
N LYS A 488 1.12 2.68 -14.11
CA LYS A 488 2.04 3.55 -14.85
C LYS A 488 1.63 5.03 -14.79
N SER A 489 0.35 5.31 -14.57
CA SER A 489 -0.16 6.69 -14.40
C SER A 489 0.24 7.33 -13.07
N VAL A 490 0.67 6.55 -12.07
CA VAL A 490 0.93 7.03 -10.69
C VAL A 490 1.97 8.15 -10.65
N ALA A 491 3.06 8.03 -11.41
CA ALA A 491 4.15 9.01 -11.37
C ALA A 491 3.66 10.43 -11.76
N ALA A 492 2.89 10.54 -12.84
CA ALA A 492 2.33 11.82 -13.27
C ALA A 492 1.28 12.37 -12.27
N ILE A 493 0.51 11.49 -11.64
CA ILE A 493 -0.46 11.84 -10.60
C ILE A 493 0.23 12.41 -9.35
N ILE A 494 1.33 11.79 -8.89
CA ILE A 494 2.13 12.27 -7.75
C ILE A 494 2.60 13.71 -7.99
N ASP A 495 3.10 13.99 -9.19
CA ASP A 495 3.57 15.31 -9.61
C ASP A 495 2.47 16.38 -9.52
N ALA A 496 1.26 16.07 -10.00
CA ALA A 496 0.13 16.98 -9.90
C ALA A 496 -0.37 17.13 -8.45
N TYR A 497 -0.34 16.05 -7.67
CA TYR A 497 -0.71 16.07 -6.26
C TYR A 497 0.24 16.95 -5.45
N ALA A 498 1.55 16.82 -5.65
CA ALA A 498 2.57 17.63 -4.98
C ALA A 498 2.42 19.13 -5.32
N ALA A 499 1.92 19.44 -6.52
CA ALA A 499 1.54 20.79 -6.93
C ALA A 499 0.22 21.29 -6.29
N GLY A 500 -0.46 20.49 -5.46
CA GLY A 500 -1.65 20.88 -4.71
C GLY A 500 -2.97 20.80 -5.48
N ALA A 501 -3.01 20.03 -6.58
CA ALA A 501 -4.25 19.66 -7.23
C ALA A 501 -5.00 18.58 -6.42
N VAL A 502 -6.32 18.67 -6.37
CA VAL A 502 -7.17 17.56 -5.91
C VAL A 502 -7.35 16.59 -7.07
N ILE A 503 -7.00 15.33 -6.86
CA ILE A 503 -7.10 14.30 -7.89
C ILE A 503 -8.17 13.29 -7.50
N ILE A 504 -9.10 13.03 -8.41
CA ILE A 504 -10.14 12.02 -8.26
C ILE A 504 -10.11 11.12 -9.47
N THR A 505 -10.06 9.80 -9.24
CA THR A 505 -10.11 8.81 -10.30
C THR A 505 -11.53 8.30 -10.51
N ILE A 506 -11.87 7.98 -11.75
CA ILE A 506 -13.21 7.50 -12.14
C ILE A 506 -13.06 6.24 -12.99
N GLY A 507 -13.82 5.19 -12.67
CA GLY A 507 -13.90 3.94 -13.42
C GLY A 507 -12.66 3.04 -13.37
N SER A 508 -11.60 3.46 -12.66
CA SER A 508 -10.41 2.66 -12.35
C SER A 508 -9.70 3.28 -11.14
N CYS A 509 -9.49 2.49 -10.09
CA CYS A 509 -8.77 2.92 -8.90
C CYS A 509 -7.25 2.68 -9.04
N LEU A 510 -6.47 3.50 -8.34
CA LEU A 510 -5.04 3.25 -8.20
C LEU A 510 -4.79 2.08 -7.23
N PRO A 511 -3.65 1.38 -7.34
CA PRO A 511 -3.21 0.41 -6.34
C PRO A 511 -3.20 1.01 -4.94
N GLU A 512 -3.43 0.18 -3.91
CA GLU A 512 -3.56 0.61 -2.51
C GLU A 512 -2.41 1.54 -2.07
N ASP A 513 -1.17 1.15 -2.37
CA ASP A 513 0.03 1.93 -2.06
C ASP A 513 0.09 3.30 -2.75
N SER A 514 -0.73 3.56 -3.76
CA SER A 514 -0.78 4.83 -4.49
C SER A 514 -2.04 5.65 -4.19
N GLN A 515 -3.00 5.11 -3.44
CA GLN A 515 -4.27 5.81 -3.14
C GLN A 515 -4.06 7.09 -2.31
N ARG A 516 -2.94 7.22 -1.59
CA ARG A 516 -2.60 8.43 -0.81
C ARG A 516 -2.45 9.72 -1.63
N VAL A 517 -2.24 9.62 -2.95
CA VAL A 517 -2.10 10.80 -3.83
C VAL A 517 -3.38 11.16 -4.58
N VAL A 518 -4.48 10.47 -4.27
CA VAL A 518 -5.83 10.81 -4.72
C VAL A 518 -6.75 11.03 -3.51
N PHE A 519 -7.92 11.60 -3.75
CA PHE A 519 -8.90 11.88 -2.69
C PHE A 519 -10.09 10.95 -2.76
N ALA A 520 -10.46 10.52 -3.97
CA ALA A 520 -11.48 9.51 -4.14
C ALA A 520 -11.24 8.69 -5.39
N CYS A 521 -11.75 7.46 -5.37
CA CYS A 521 -11.98 6.68 -6.55
C CYS A 521 -13.47 6.35 -6.65
N TYR A 522 -14.07 6.62 -7.80
CA TYR A 522 -15.44 6.24 -8.12
C TYR A 522 -15.41 5.04 -9.05
N GLU A 523 -15.90 3.88 -8.62
CA GLU A 523 -15.95 2.66 -9.44
C GLU A 523 -17.32 1.97 -9.35
N THR A 524 -17.63 1.11 -10.30
CA THR A 524 -18.72 0.14 -10.21
C THR A 524 -18.20 -1.22 -9.76
N ASP A 525 -19.06 -2.02 -9.14
CA ASP A 525 -18.73 -3.40 -8.84
C ASP A 525 -18.70 -4.23 -10.13
N SER A 526 -17.49 -4.33 -10.70
CA SER A 526 -17.27 -5.06 -11.95
C SER A 526 -17.63 -6.54 -11.82
N PHE A 527 -17.46 -7.17 -10.64
CA PHE A 527 -17.85 -8.56 -10.45
C PHE A 527 -19.38 -8.71 -10.49
N GLN A 528 -20.10 -7.89 -9.73
CA GLN A 528 -21.56 -7.93 -9.72
C GLN A 528 -22.14 -7.60 -11.11
N MET A 529 -21.53 -6.66 -11.83
CA MET A 529 -21.91 -6.37 -13.21
C MET A 529 -21.85 -7.63 -14.08
N GLY A 530 -20.74 -8.35 -14.01
CA GLY A 530 -20.55 -9.58 -14.76
C GLY A 530 -21.57 -10.63 -14.38
N TYR A 531 -21.76 -10.82 -13.08
CA TYR A 531 -22.71 -11.77 -12.52
C TYR A 531 -24.13 -11.54 -13.04
N ASP A 532 -24.60 -10.30 -13.05
CA ASP A 532 -25.95 -9.96 -13.52
C ASP A 532 -26.12 -10.25 -15.02
N VAL A 533 -25.10 -9.95 -15.83
CA VAL A 533 -25.10 -10.26 -17.28
C VAL A 533 -25.09 -11.77 -17.52
N GLY A 534 -24.29 -12.52 -16.78
CA GLY A 534 -24.23 -13.99 -16.87
C GLY A 534 -25.58 -14.61 -16.49
N ARG A 535 -26.16 -14.18 -15.37
CA ARG A 535 -27.49 -14.63 -14.93
C ARG A 535 -28.58 -14.32 -15.95
N TYR A 536 -28.54 -13.13 -16.54
CA TYR A 536 -29.49 -12.74 -17.58
C TYR A 536 -29.30 -13.54 -18.86
N MET A 537 -28.06 -13.78 -19.31
CA MET A 537 -27.79 -14.62 -20.48
C MET A 537 -28.35 -16.03 -20.31
N SER A 538 -28.19 -16.65 -19.13
CA SER A 538 -28.77 -17.97 -18.84
C SER A 538 -30.29 -17.95 -18.80
N ALA A 539 -30.91 -16.90 -18.25
CA ALA A 539 -32.36 -16.73 -18.29
C ALA A 539 -32.89 -16.52 -19.72
N TRP A 540 -32.18 -15.75 -20.54
CA TRP A 540 -32.46 -15.55 -21.95
C TRP A 540 -32.35 -16.87 -22.72
N ALA A 541 -31.29 -17.65 -22.49
CA ALA A 541 -31.06 -18.92 -23.17
C ALA A 541 -32.16 -19.94 -22.87
N ARG A 542 -32.63 -20.06 -21.61
CA ARG A 542 -33.76 -20.94 -21.28
C ARG A 542 -35.03 -20.61 -22.06
N THR A 543 -35.25 -19.33 -22.36
CA THR A 543 -36.45 -18.87 -23.07
C THR A 543 -36.31 -19.04 -24.58
N ASN A 544 -35.12 -18.79 -25.13
CA ASN A 544 -34.91 -18.67 -26.58
C ASN A 544 -34.20 -19.87 -27.22
N LEU A 545 -33.59 -20.75 -26.42
CA LEU A 545 -32.85 -21.94 -26.87
C LEU A 545 -33.37 -23.22 -26.19
N PRO A 546 -34.68 -23.53 -26.26
CA PRO A 546 -35.23 -24.70 -25.57
C PRO A 546 -34.59 -26.00 -26.08
N GLY A 547 -33.95 -26.75 -25.17
CA GLY A 547 -33.30 -28.02 -25.49
C GLY A 547 -31.98 -27.90 -26.25
N GLN A 548 -31.43 -26.69 -26.45
CA GLN A 548 -30.13 -26.47 -27.08
C GLN A 548 -29.10 -25.93 -26.07
N PRO A 549 -27.81 -26.28 -26.19
CA PRO A 549 -26.79 -25.73 -25.32
C PRO A 549 -26.52 -24.24 -25.64
N LEU A 550 -26.23 -23.47 -24.59
CA LEU A 550 -25.71 -22.10 -24.71
C LEU A 550 -24.22 -22.15 -25.08
N ASN A 551 -23.89 -21.79 -26.30
CA ASN A 551 -22.54 -21.86 -26.85
C ASN A 551 -21.96 -20.45 -26.97
N ILE A 552 -21.08 -20.10 -26.02
CA ILE A 552 -20.59 -18.75 -25.82
C ILE A 552 -19.23 -18.58 -26.53
N GLY A 553 -19.14 -17.54 -27.35
CA GLY A 553 -17.87 -17.01 -27.86
C GLY A 553 -17.45 -15.76 -27.09
N PHE A 554 -16.18 -15.67 -26.73
CA PHE A 554 -15.63 -14.54 -25.98
C PHE A 554 -14.82 -13.63 -26.89
N VAL A 555 -15.12 -12.33 -26.91
CA VAL A 555 -14.42 -11.38 -27.79
C VAL A 555 -13.14 -10.81 -27.16
N ASP A 556 -13.06 -10.80 -25.83
CA ASP A 556 -11.91 -10.32 -25.07
C ASP A 556 -10.86 -11.41 -24.81
N GLY A 557 -9.59 -11.02 -24.87
CA GLY A 557 -8.52 -11.74 -24.21
C GLY A 557 -8.41 -11.29 -22.75
N VAL A 558 -8.15 -12.23 -21.86
CA VAL A 558 -8.33 -12.13 -20.39
C VAL A 558 -7.27 -11.26 -19.68
N ASP A 559 -6.65 -10.30 -20.38
CA ASP A 559 -5.37 -9.70 -19.95
C ASP A 559 -5.47 -8.26 -19.41
N SER A 560 -6.60 -7.87 -18.78
CA SER A 560 -6.66 -6.59 -18.05
C SER A 560 -7.26 -6.73 -16.65
N SER A 561 -6.69 -5.96 -15.71
CA SER A 561 -7.04 -5.93 -14.28
C SER A 561 -8.53 -5.67 -14.00
N ARG A 562 -9.23 -4.96 -14.91
CA ARG A 562 -10.64 -4.64 -14.80
C ARG A 562 -11.58 -5.62 -15.52
N VAL A 563 -11.18 -6.13 -16.69
CA VAL A 563 -11.98 -7.13 -17.42
C VAL A 563 -12.01 -8.45 -16.64
N TYR A 564 -10.97 -8.74 -15.87
CA TYR A 564 -10.90 -9.97 -15.10
C TYR A 564 -12.02 -10.11 -14.05
N PRO A 565 -12.27 -9.16 -13.12
CA PRO A 565 -13.43 -9.23 -12.22
C PRO A 565 -14.78 -9.35 -12.96
N TYR A 566 -14.98 -8.60 -14.04
CA TYR A 566 -16.21 -8.67 -14.85
C TYR A 566 -16.39 -10.03 -15.52
N TYR A 567 -15.31 -10.62 -16.04
CA TYR A 567 -15.29 -11.96 -16.59
C TYR A 567 -15.57 -13.03 -15.52
N GLN A 568 -14.95 -12.93 -14.34
CA GLN A 568 -15.18 -13.87 -13.22
C GLN A 568 -16.63 -13.80 -12.73
N GLY A 569 -17.17 -12.58 -12.60
CA GLY A 569 -18.58 -12.37 -12.30
C GLY A 569 -19.47 -13.03 -13.32
N PHE A 570 -19.20 -12.79 -14.61
CA PHE A 570 -19.95 -13.40 -15.72
C PHE A 570 -19.96 -14.93 -15.65
N LEU A 571 -18.79 -15.56 -15.54
CA LEU A 571 -18.70 -17.01 -15.40
C LEU A 571 -19.43 -17.54 -14.16
N SER A 572 -19.43 -16.79 -13.06
CA SER A 572 -20.16 -17.15 -11.84
C SER A 572 -21.68 -17.00 -11.98
N GLY A 573 -22.14 -16.11 -12.86
CA GLY A 573 -23.55 -15.89 -13.13
C GLY A 573 -24.17 -16.89 -14.12
N ILE A 574 -23.36 -17.53 -14.96
CA ILE A 574 -23.84 -18.44 -16.02
C ILE A 574 -24.45 -19.76 -15.50
N PRO A 575 -23.87 -20.47 -14.52
CA PRO A 575 -24.40 -21.77 -14.09
C PRO A 575 -25.91 -21.74 -13.75
N ASP A 576 -26.67 -22.60 -14.43
CA ASP A 576 -28.09 -22.85 -14.18
C ASP A 576 -28.33 -24.36 -14.31
N PRO A 577 -28.97 -25.02 -13.31
CA PRO A 577 -29.18 -26.48 -13.33
C PRO A 577 -29.93 -27.02 -14.55
N ASN A 578 -30.70 -26.17 -15.24
CA ASN A 578 -31.52 -26.58 -16.39
C ASN A 578 -30.94 -26.13 -17.73
N LEU A 579 -29.68 -25.68 -17.77
CA LEU A 579 -29.02 -25.19 -18.97
C LEU A 579 -27.62 -25.79 -19.10
N THR A 580 -27.39 -26.51 -20.20
CA THR A 580 -26.02 -26.85 -20.61
C THR A 580 -25.41 -25.65 -21.31
N TRP A 581 -24.19 -25.26 -20.93
CA TRP A 581 -23.46 -24.19 -21.59
C TRP A 581 -22.01 -24.59 -21.86
N ASN A 582 -21.42 -24.05 -22.92
CA ASN A 582 -20.04 -24.29 -23.32
C ASN A 582 -19.35 -22.98 -23.69
N GLN A 583 -18.10 -22.83 -23.27
CA GLN A 583 -17.18 -21.88 -23.88
C GLN A 583 -16.62 -22.51 -25.16
N VAL A 584 -16.99 -21.96 -26.32
CA VAL A 584 -16.65 -22.56 -27.62
C VAL A 584 -15.34 -22.01 -28.17
N ALA A 585 -15.17 -20.69 -28.11
CA ALA A 585 -13.98 -20.02 -28.61
C ALA A 585 -13.77 -18.68 -27.91
N SER A 586 -12.55 -18.19 -27.95
CA SER A 586 -12.21 -16.83 -27.56
C SER A 586 -11.30 -16.18 -28.61
N THR A 587 -11.32 -14.85 -28.66
CA THR A 587 -10.36 -14.04 -29.41
C THR A 587 -9.85 -12.91 -28.51
N ASN A 588 -8.80 -12.20 -28.91
CA ASN A 588 -8.27 -11.03 -28.20
C ASN A 588 -8.31 -9.82 -29.14
N ALA A 589 -9.52 -9.43 -29.54
CA ALA A 589 -9.73 -8.26 -30.39
C ALA A 589 -9.97 -7.05 -29.48
N GLN A 590 -8.94 -6.22 -29.30
CA GLN A 590 -8.97 -5.10 -28.35
C GLN A 590 -9.19 -3.74 -29.03
N THR A 591 -9.07 -3.68 -30.37
CA THR A 591 -9.18 -2.45 -31.13
C THR A 591 -10.17 -2.57 -32.31
N PRO A 592 -10.79 -1.47 -32.76
CA PRO A 592 -11.72 -1.49 -33.90
C PRO A 592 -11.14 -2.10 -35.19
N LYS A 593 -9.82 -2.07 -35.37
CA LYS A 593 -9.11 -2.63 -36.53
C LYS A 593 -9.08 -4.16 -36.55
N GLU A 594 -9.43 -4.81 -35.43
CA GLU A 594 -9.34 -6.25 -35.24
C GLU A 594 -10.69 -6.97 -35.44
N LEU A 595 -11.66 -6.29 -36.04
CA LEU A 595 -12.98 -6.85 -36.38
C LEU A 595 -12.89 -8.21 -37.09
N ASP A 596 -11.92 -8.36 -38.00
CA ASP A 596 -11.75 -9.60 -38.76
C ASP A 596 -11.40 -10.80 -37.87
N LYS A 597 -10.74 -10.59 -36.72
CA LYS A 597 -10.49 -11.67 -35.74
C LYS A 597 -11.81 -12.24 -35.21
N VAL A 598 -12.79 -11.37 -34.93
CA VAL A 598 -14.12 -11.76 -34.42
C VAL A 598 -14.90 -12.51 -35.51
N LYS A 599 -14.87 -12.01 -36.75
CA LYS A 599 -15.51 -12.68 -37.88
C LYS A 599 -14.94 -14.08 -38.14
N GLN A 600 -13.61 -14.21 -38.12
CA GLN A 600 -12.93 -15.51 -38.30
C GLN A 600 -13.30 -16.49 -37.18
N MET A 601 -13.42 -16.02 -35.94
CA MET A 601 -13.88 -16.86 -34.82
C MET A 601 -15.28 -17.42 -35.06
N LEU A 602 -16.23 -16.56 -35.48
CA LEU A 602 -17.60 -16.97 -35.79
C LEU A 602 -17.69 -17.94 -36.98
N GLN A 603 -16.91 -17.70 -38.04
CA GLN A 603 -16.87 -18.56 -39.21
C GLN A 603 -16.29 -19.94 -38.92
N LYS A 604 -15.23 -20.02 -38.10
CA LYS A 604 -14.61 -21.29 -37.68
C LYS A 604 -15.48 -22.07 -36.70
N ASN A 605 -16.32 -21.39 -35.92
CA ASN A 605 -17.11 -21.97 -34.84
C ASN A 605 -18.61 -21.69 -35.05
N PRO A 606 -19.26 -22.32 -36.04
CA PRO A 606 -20.65 -22.04 -36.39
C PRO A 606 -21.65 -22.50 -35.31
N SER A 607 -21.22 -23.19 -34.26
CA SER A 607 -22.03 -23.60 -33.11
C SER A 607 -22.27 -22.46 -32.11
N ILE A 608 -21.52 -21.36 -32.18
CA ILE A 608 -21.71 -20.18 -31.33
C ILE A 608 -23.11 -19.60 -31.56
N ASN A 609 -23.83 -19.35 -30.46
CA ASN A 609 -25.16 -18.71 -30.46
C ASN A 609 -25.24 -17.49 -29.52
N ALA A 610 -24.21 -17.26 -28.70
CA ALA A 610 -24.08 -16.05 -27.90
C ALA A 610 -22.62 -15.54 -27.94
N LEU A 611 -22.45 -14.22 -27.97
CA LEU A 611 -21.16 -13.56 -27.79
C LEU A 611 -21.16 -12.74 -26.51
N TRP A 612 -20.03 -12.77 -25.81
CA TRP A 612 -19.76 -11.92 -24.67
C TRP A 612 -18.63 -10.92 -24.97
N GLY A 613 -18.90 -9.64 -24.67
CA GLY A 613 -17.93 -8.55 -24.67
C GLY A 613 -17.72 -7.95 -23.28
N GLY A 614 -16.48 -7.91 -22.84
CA GLY A 614 -15.97 -7.34 -21.59
C GLY A 614 -15.86 -5.82 -21.57
N THR A 615 -15.80 -5.16 -22.73
CA THR A 615 -15.61 -3.71 -22.85
C THR A 615 -16.54 -3.09 -23.91
N GLU A 616 -16.64 -1.76 -23.92
CA GLU A 616 -17.38 -1.01 -24.96
C GLU A 616 -16.86 -1.37 -26.35
N VAL A 617 -15.54 -1.52 -26.51
CA VAL A 617 -14.92 -1.83 -27.81
C VAL A 617 -15.26 -3.24 -28.25
N THR A 618 -15.06 -4.24 -27.38
CA THR A 618 -15.26 -5.65 -27.74
C THR A 618 -16.72 -5.99 -27.96
N THR A 619 -17.63 -5.38 -27.20
CA THR A 619 -19.07 -5.52 -27.43
C THR A 619 -19.50 -4.89 -28.76
N ASN A 620 -18.98 -3.71 -29.12
CA ASN A 620 -19.25 -3.10 -30.43
C ASN A 620 -18.69 -3.93 -31.59
N LEU A 621 -17.49 -4.50 -31.45
CA LEU A 621 -16.91 -5.42 -32.42
C LEU A 621 -17.78 -6.69 -32.60
N ALA A 622 -18.31 -7.24 -31.51
CA ALA A 622 -19.23 -8.37 -31.55
C ALA A 622 -20.50 -8.05 -32.35
N ILE A 623 -21.15 -6.91 -32.05
CA ILE A 623 -22.33 -6.42 -32.79
C ILE A 623 -22.01 -6.27 -34.27
N GLN A 624 -20.91 -5.59 -34.60
CA GLN A 624 -20.53 -5.33 -35.98
C GLN A 624 -20.23 -6.62 -36.75
N ALA A 625 -19.51 -7.57 -36.15
CA ALA A 625 -19.19 -8.85 -36.79
C ALA A 625 -20.46 -9.69 -37.06
N VAL A 626 -21.41 -9.71 -36.12
CA VAL A 626 -22.68 -10.42 -36.29
C VAL A 626 -23.49 -9.82 -37.44
N LYS A 627 -23.57 -8.48 -37.54
CA LYS A 627 -24.31 -7.80 -38.61
C LYS A 627 -23.67 -7.98 -39.98
N GLU A 628 -22.35 -7.82 -40.08
CA GLU A 628 -21.65 -7.97 -41.36
C GLU A 628 -21.66 -9.42 -41.89
N LEU A 629 -21.86 -10.40 -41.01
CA LEU A 629 -22.04 -11.81 -41.40
C LEU A 629 -23.50 -12.23 -41.58
N GLY A 630 -24.47 -11.33 -41.32
CA GLY A 630 -25.91 -11.66 -41.41
C GLY A 630 -26.35 -12.70 -40.38
N LEU A 631 -25.76 -12.68 -39.18
CA LEU A 631 -25.98 -13.67 -38.12
C LEU A 631 -26.92 -13.18 -37.01
N GLU A 632 -27.61 -12.06 -37.18
CA GLU A 632 -28.40 -11.38 -36.13
C GLU A 632 -29.49 -12.27 -35.53
N LYS A 633 -30.05 -13.20 -36.32
CA LYS A 633 -31.04 -14.18 -35.84
C LYS A 633 -30.45 -15.40 -35.16
N LYS A 634 -29.15 -15.64 -35.34
CA LYS A 634 -28.45 -16.85 -34.87
C LYS A 634 -27.55 -16.58 -33.67
N VAL A 635 -26.93 -15.41 -33.62
CA VAL A 635 -25.93 -15.05 -32.61
C VAL A 635 -26.37 -13.78 -31.92
N GLN A 636 -26.59 -13.87 -30.62
CA GLN A 636 -26.93 -12.72 -29.78
C GLN A 636 -25.70 -12.20 -29.04
N VAL A 637 -25.67 -10.90 -28.75
CA VAL A 637 -24.55 -10.20 -28.12
C VAL A 637 -24.93 -9.67 -26.75
N PHE A 638 -24.08 -9.95 -25.78
CA PHE A 638 -24.16 -9.49 -24.40
C PHE A 638 -22.83 -8.83 -24.04
N GLY A 639 -22.84 -7.75 -23.27
CA GLY A 639 -21.58 -7.16 -22.87
C GLY A 639 -21.66 -5.78 -22.26
N ASN A 640 -20.48 -5.21 -22.04
CA ASN A 640 -20.33 -3.91 -21.45
C ASN A 640 -20.44 -2.79 -22.49
N VAL A 641 -21.55 -2.05 -22.47
CA VAL A 641 -21.74 -0.86 -23.30
C VAL A 641 -22.52 0.21 -22.52
N PRO A 642 -22.26 1.51 -22.76
CA PRO A 642 -22.98 2.58 -22.09
C PRO A 642 -24.37 2.81 -22.68
N VAL A 643 -25.23 3.51 -21.93
CA VAL A 643 -26.56 3.92 -22.39
C VAL A 643 -26.42 5.07 -23.40
N THR A 644 -26.50 4.74 -24.68
CA THR A 644 -26.56 5.71 -25.78
C THR A 644 -27.81 5.50 -26.62
N ARG A 645 -28.31 6.53 -27.29
CA ARG A 645 -29.50 6.41 -28.14
C ARG A 645 -29.36 5.36 -29.23
N LYS A 646 -28.18 5.26 -29.85
CA LYS A 646 -27.87 4.23 -30.85
C LYS A 646 -28.03 2.82 -30.28
N LEU A 647 -27.41 2.54 -29.13
CA LEU A 647 -27.42 1.22 -28.52
C LEU A 647 -28.77 0.88 -27.90
N VAL A 648 -29.47 1.86 -27.34
CA VAL A 648 -30.81 1.66 -26.82
C VAL A 648 -31.81 1.32 -27.94
N ASN A 649 -31.78 2.05 -29.05
CA ASN A 649 -32.63 1.73 -30.20
C ASN A 649 -32.34 0.32 -30.71
N MET A 650 -31.08 -0.09 -30.70
CA MET A 650 -30.65 -1.44 -31.06
C MET A 650 -31.16 -2.48 -30.06
N LEU A 651 -31.02 -2.25 -28.75
CA LEU A 651 -31.52 -3.14 -27.71
C LEU A 651 -33.03 -3.36 -27.84
N LEU A 652 -33.79 -2.32 -28.16
CA LEU A 652 -35.25 -2.37 -28.28
C LEU A 652 -35.76 -2.93 -29.61
N ASP A 653 -34.91 -3.09 -30.62
CA ASP A 653 -35.27 -3.71 -31.90
C ASP A 653 -35.04 -5.24 -31.82
N PRO A 654 -36.10 -6.07 -31.93
CA PRO A 654 -35.95 -7.52 -31.86
C PRO A 654 -35.16 -8.13 -33.04
N ASN A 655 -34.89 -7.37 -34.11
CA ASN A 655 -34.08 -7.82 -35.24
C ASN A 655 -32.58 -7.52 -35.08
N GLU A 656 -32.20 -6.78 -34.05
CA GLU A 656 -30.80 -6.45 -33.77
C GLU A 656 -30.19 -7.42 -32.75
N PRO A 657 -28.87 -7.65 -32.78
CA PRO A 657 -28.25 -8.71 -32.00
C PRO A 657 -28.00 -8.37 -30.53
N LEU A 658 -28.16 -7.10 -30.10
CA LEU A 658 -27.84 -6.67 -28.74
C LEU A 658 -28.94 -7.05 -27.75
N GLN A 659 -28.61 -7.83 -26.71
CA GLN A 659 -29.59 -8.34 -25.74
C GLN A 659 -29.55 -7.66 -24.37
N SER A 660 -28.45 -6.98 -24.03
CA SER A 660 -28.29 -6.30 -22.74
C SER A 660 -27.38 -5.09 -22.85
N ILE A 661 -27.64 -4.10 -22.00
CA ILE A 661 -26.78 -2.94 -21.74
C ILE A 661 -26.50 -2.94 -20.25
N ILE A 662 -25.24 -2.82 -19.84
CA ILE A 662 -24.88 -2.62 -18.45
C ILE A 662 -24.38 -1.19 -18.25
N ASP A 663 -25.21 -0.40 -17.60
CA ASP A 663 -25.00 1.02 -17.42
C ASP A 663 -24.19 1.27 -16.14
N GLU A 664 -22.95 1.69 -16.32
CA GLU A 664 -22.08 2.20 -15.26
C GLU A 664 -22.44 3.63 -14.84
N SER A 665 -23.63 4.15 -15.16
CA SER A 665 -24.08 5.51 -14.79
C SER A 665 -22.99 6.61 -14.93
N PRO A 666 -22.22 6.67 -16.04
CA PRO A 666 -21.05 7.55 -16.13
C PRO A 666 -21.38 9.03 -15.95
N THR A 667 -22.57 9.46 -16.36
CA THR A 667 -23.03 10.84 -16.14
C THR A 667 -23.18 11.19 -14.65
N ASP A 668 -23.68 10.27 -13.82
CA ASP A 668 -23.80 10.50 -12.37
C ASP A 668 -22.41 10.52 -11.70
N ALA A 669 -21.53 9.61 -12.10
CA ALA A 669 -20.14 9.61 -11.63
C ALA A 669 -19.40 10.91 -11.99
N GLY A 670 -19.54 11.39 -13.23
CA GLY A 670 -18.97 12.69 -13.66
C GLY A 670 -19.49 13.86 -12.83
N TYR A 671 -20.79 13.89 -12.53
CA TYR A 671 -21.42 14.93 -11.70
C TYR A 671 -20.92 14.89 -10.24
N ARG A 672 -20.86 13.70 -9.64
CA ARG A 672 -20.45 13.54 -8.22
C ARG A 672 -18.97 13.85 -8.00
N THR A 673 -18.12 13.42 -8.92
CA THR A 673 -16.65 13.55 -8.79
C THR A 673 -16.20 15.00 -8.76
N ILE A 674 -16.76 15.87 -9.62
CA ILE A 674 -16.43 17.29 -9.58
C ILE A 674 -16.90 17.97 -8.28
N LYS A 675 -18.10 17.64 -7.82
CA LYS A 675 -18.64 18.16 -6.55
C LYS A 675 -17.75 17.73 -5.37
N HIS A 676 -17.37 16.47 -5.33
CA HIS A 676 -16.46 15.93 -4.33
C HIS A 676 -15.12 16.69 -4.34
N GLY A 677 -14.52 16.90 -5.53
CA GLY A 677 -13.26 17.61 -5.65
C GLY A 677 -13.30 19.04 -5.09
N ILE A 678 -14.41 19.73 -5.31
CA ILE A 678 -14.65 21.08 -4.74
C ILE A 678 -14.89 21.00 -3.23
N ASP A 679 -15.69 20.04 -2.76
CA ASP A 679 -15.96 19.86 -1.33
C ASP A 679 -14.67 19.55 -0.53
N VAL A 680 -13.70 18.84 -1.12
CA VAL A 680 -12.36 18.63 -0.54
C VAL A 680 -11.62 19.96 -0.37
N ILE A 681 -11.64 20.81 -1.41
CA ILE A 681 -11.01 22.14 -1.37
C ILE A 681 -11.67 23.02 -0.31
N GLU A 682 -13.00 22.99 -0.24
CA GLU A 682 -13.79 23.79 0.71
C GLU A 682 -13.78 23.21 2.14
N GLY A 683 -13.21 22.01 2.35
CA GLY A 683 -13.18 21.35 3.65
C GLY A 683 -14.55 20.84 4.13
N LYS A 684 -15.48 20.61 3.20
CA LYS A 684 -16.82 20.08 3.46
C LYS A 684 -16.87 18.55 3.55
N THR A 685 -15.87 17.87 2.99
CA THR A 685 -15.70 16.42 3.08
C THR A 685 -14.31 16.08 3.59
N SER A 686 -14.11 14.82 3.97
CA SER A 686 -12.83 14.31 4.42
C SER A 686 -11.77 14.51 3.33
N ARG A 687 -10.56 14.86 3.77
CA ARG A 687 -9.38 14.87 2.90
C ARG A 687 -8.73 13.50 2.83
N GLU A 688 -9.26 12.47 3.48
CA GLU A 688 -8.77 11.10 3.34
C GLU A 688 -9.25 10.47 2.05
N TYR A 689 -8.53 9.44 1.60
CA TYR A 689 -8.94 8.67 0.44
C TYR A 689 -10.28 7.97 0.68
N GLN A 690 -11.19 8.07 -0.28
CA GLN A 690 -12.47 7.37 -0.28
C GLN A 690 -12.61 6.46 -1.50
N HIS A 691 -12.85 5.17 -1.27
CA HIS A 691 -13.27 4.25 -2.32
C HIS A 691 -14.80 4.22 -2.36
N LEU A 692 -15.39 4.72 -3.44
CA LEU A 692 -16.82 4.91 -3.60
C LEU A 692 -17.36 4.02 -4.71
N ILE A 693 -18.07 2.96 -4.32
CA ILE A 693 -18.78 2.07 -5.24
C ILE A 693 -20.18 2.63 -5.48
N TYR A 694 -20.56 2.81 -6.73
CA TYR A 694 -21.91 3.24 -7.11
C TYR A 694 -22.62 2.16 -7.96
N PRO A 695 -23.96 2.11 -7.93
CA PRO A 695 -24.69 1.00 -8.53
C PRO A 695 -24.69 1.05 -10.06
N HIS A 696 -24.46 -0.09 -10.70
CA HIS A 696 -24.74 -0.28 -12.12
C HIS A 696 -26.23 -0.59 -12.35
N ARG A 697 -26.66 -0.53 -13.62
CA ARG A 697 -28.00 -0.97 -14.03
C ARG A 697 -27.87 -1.95 -15.19
N LEU A 698 -28.46 -3.13 -15.05
CA LEU A 698 -28.68 -4.03 -16.19
C LEU A 698 -29.98 -3.62 -16.88
N LEU A 699 -29.89 -3.26 -18.16
CA LEU A 699 -31.02 -2.87 -19.00
C LEU A 699 -31.21 -3.91 -20.10
N THR A 700 -32.45 -4.35 -20.24
CA THR A 700 -32.88 -5.39 -21.19
C THR A 700 -34.07 -4.89 -21.99
N GLN A 701 -34.52 -5.67 -22.98
CA GLN A 701 -35.74 -5.37 -23.74
C GLN A 701 -36.99 -5.20 -22.84
N ARG A 702 -37.01 -5.83 -21.66
CA ARG A 702 -38.14 -5.75 -20.72
C ARG A 702 -38.23 -4.38 -20.03
N ASP A 703 -37.14 -3.63 -20.01
CA ASP A 703 -37.01 -2.38 -19.26
C ASP A 703 -37.37 -1.15 -20.10
N SER A 704 -38.17 -1.32 -21.17
CA SER A 704 -38.46 -0.27 -22.16
C SER A 704 -38.96 1.05 -21.56
N ALA A 705 -39.73 1.03 -20.46
CA ALA A 705 -40.19 2.23 -19.77
C ALA A 705 -39.05 2.96 -19.05
N GLN A 706 -38.22 2.23 -18.31
CA GLN A 706 -37.04 2.77 -17.63
C GLN A 706 -36.03 3.30 -18.64
N ILE A 707 -35.81 2.56 -19.72
CA ILE A 707 -34.92 2.93 -20.82
C ILE A 707 -35.36 4.25 -21.47
N LYS A 708 -36.66 4.45 -21.71
CA LYS A 708 -37.19 5.72 -22.24
C LYS A 708 -36.98 6.88 -21.27
N GLN A 709 -37.23 6.68 -19.98
CA GLN A 709 -36.97 7.70 -18.96
C GLN A 709 -35.47 8.06 -18.89
N LEU A 710 -34.59 7.06 -18.98
CA LEU A 710 -33.15 7.28 -19.03
C LEU A 710 -32.74 8.01 -20.30
N LEU A 711 -33.34 7.72 -21.44
CA LEU A 711 -33.09 8.46 -22.69
C LEU A 711 -33.53 9.92 -22.64
N ASP A 712 -34.62 10.21 -21.93
CA ASP A 712 -35.11 11.57 -21.74
C ASP A 712 -34.25 12.35 -20.73
N ALA A 713 -33.68 11.66 -19.73
CA ALA A 713 -32.77 12.22 -18.73
C ALA A 713 -31.31 12.33 -19.21
N THR A 714 -30.85 11.34 -19.97
CA THR A 714 -29.53 11.28 -20.61
C THR A 714 -29.64 12.01 -21.94
N LEU A 715 -29.42 13.33 -21.91
CA LEU A 715 -29.35 14.15 -23.11
C LEU A 715 -28.42 13.48 -24.13
N ASP A 716 -28.98 13.22 -25.31
CA ASP A 716 -28.33 12.60 -26.46
C ASP A 716 -26.94 13.21 -26.70
N ILE A 717 -25.87 12.40 -26.59
CA ILE A 717 -24.47 12.84 -26.78
C ILE A 717 -24.31 13.57 -28.13
N ALA A 718 -25.10 13.20 -29.13
CA ALA A 718 -25.09 13.81 -30.46
C ALA A 718 -25.80 15.18 -30.54
N LYS A 719 -26.65 15.54 -29.56
CA LYS A 719 -27.34 16.84 -29.48
C LYS A 719 -26.69 17.82 -28.51
N ASN A 720 -25.85 17.34 -27.60
CA ASN A 720 -25.16 18.21 -26.66
C ASN A 720 -23.94 18.81 -27.33
N ASP A 721 -23.91 20.13 -27.45
CA ASP A 721 -22.72 20.93 -27.74
C ASP A 721 -21.73 20.82 -26.56
N LEU A 722 -21.19 19.61 -26.32
CA LEU A 722 -20.14 19.38 -25.32
C LEU A 722 -18.98 20.32 -25.63
N LYS A 723 -18.37 20.88 -24.59
CA LYS A 723 -17.22 21.75 -24.78
C LYS A 723 -16.13 20.99 -25.52
N ALA A 724 -15.70 21.51 -26.67
CA ALA A 724 -14.64 20.91 -27.45
C ALA A 724 -13.36 20.81 -26.60
N PRO A 725 -12.73 19.63 -26.51
CA PRO A 725 -11.53 19.47 -25.72
C PRO A 725 -10.36 20.25 -26.32
N GLU A 726 -9.51 20.80 -25.46
CA GLU A 726 -8.23 21.38 -25.90
C GLU A 726 -7.32 20.28 -26.45
N THR A 727 -6.55 20.62 -27.47
CA THR A 727 -5.56 19.71 -28.04
C THR A 727 -4.35 19.58 -27.13
N LEU A 728 -3.85 18.34 -27.00
CA LEU A 728 -2.65 18.04 -26.23
C LEU A 728 -1.43 18.74 -26.81
N LYS A 729 -0.77 19.58 -26.01
CA LYS A 729 0.49 20.24 -26.38
C LYS A 729 1.65 19.35 -25.95
N LYS A 730 2.21 18.58 -26.89
CA LYS A 730 3.35 17.69 -26.63
C LYS A 730 4.59 18.51 -26.28
N VAL A 731 5.10 18.32 -25.07
CA VAL A 731 6.40 18.84 -24.60
C VAL A 731 7.33 17.65 -24.39
N ALA A 732 8.65 17.79 -24.47
CA ALA A 732 9.54 16.68 -24.08
C ALA A 732 9.19 16.23 -22.64
N LEU A 733 8.77 14.97 -22.48
CA LEU A 733 8.76 14.30 -21.19
C LEU A 733 10.21 13.93 -20.90
N ILE A 734 10.72 14.42 -19.79
CA ILE A 734 11.83 13.72 -19.13
C ILE A 734 11.17 12.43 -18.63
N PRO A 735 11.68 11.25 -18.97
CA PRO A 735 11.06 10.00 -18.55
C PRO A 735 10.86 10.03 -17.04
N PRO A 736 9.67 9.63 -16.53
CA PRO A 736 9.52 9.41 -15.11
C PRO A 736 10.43 8.23 -14.79
N GLU A 737 11.55 8.51 -14.14
CA GLU A 737 12.10 7.52 -13.23
C GLU A 737 10.94 7.17 -12.30
N LEU A 738 10.39 5.96 -12.45
CA LEU A 738 9.60 5.40 -11.37
C LEU A 738 10.49 5.54 -10.14
N PRO A 739 10.08 6.25 -9.07
CA PRO A 739 10.76 6.07 -7.81
C PRO A 739 10.53 4.61 -7.43
N SER A 740 11.53 3.77 -7.64
CA SER A 740 11.62 2.37 -7.20
C SER A 740 11.74 2.26 -5.68
N SER A 741 11.24 3.25 -4.94
CA SER A 741 11.32 3.40 -3.50
C SER A 741 10.05 4.03 -2.95
N LEU A 742 8.93 3.43 -3.29
CA LEU A 742 7.73 3.54 -2.47
C LEU A 742 7.88 2.76 -1.14
N SER A 743 8.97 1.99 -0.99
CA SER A 743 9.42 1.31 0.23
C SER A 743 10.79 1.77 0.78
N ALA A 744 11.41 2.84 0.28
CA ALA A 744 12.64 3.35 0.90
C ALA A 744 12.63 4.88 1.07
N ALA A 745 12.81 5.28 2.32
CA ALA A 745 13.21 6.61 2.72
C ALA A 745 14.58 6.99 2.11
N ILE A 746 14.88 8.28 2.21
CA ILE A 746 16.18 8.92 1.95
C ILE A 746 16.43 9.27 0.48
N ALA A 747 16.01 10.47 0.10
CA ALA A 747 16.85 11.39 -0.64
C ALA A 747 16.33 12.81 -0.35
N VAL A 748 17.09 13.53 0.47
CA VAL A 748 17.13 14.99 0.42
C VAL A 748 17.37 15.36 -1.05
N PRO A 749 16.73 16.38 -1.65
CA PRO A 749 17.23 16.92 -2.90
C PRO A 749 18.57 17.59 -2.59
N VAL A 750 19.64 16.80 -2.57
CA VAL A 750 21.01 17.31 -2.59
C VAL A 750 21.16 17.95 -3.97
N PRO A 751 21.63 19.21 -4.07
CA PRO A 751 21.81 19.83 -5.36
C PRO A 751 22.75 18.94 -6.19
N ALA A 752 22.29 18.55 -7.38
CA ALA A 752 23.12 17.88 -8.37
C ALA A 752 24.46 18.62 -8.46
N ILE A 753 25.58 17.89 -8.43
CA ILE A 753 26.89 18.46 -8.73
C ILE A 753 26.85 18.86 -10.20
N THR A 754 26.44 20.09 -10.50
CA THR A 754 26.41 20.64 -11.87
C THR A 754 27.77 21.19 -12.29
N ASP A 755 28.79 21.10 -11.43
CA ASP A 755 30.13 21.55 -11.76
C ASP A 755 30.80 20.56 -12.72
N LYS A 756 30.81 20.97 -14.00
CA LYS A 756 31.42 20.23 -15.10
C LYS A 756 32.87 19.80 -14.81
N LYS A 757 33.65 20.59 -14.05
CA LYS A 757 35.04 20.24 -13.72
C LYS A 757 35.13 19.12 -12.68
N VAL A 758 34.19 19.05 -11.75
CA VAL A 758 34.13 17.98 -10.74
C VAL A 758 33.68 16.67 -11.40
N ILE A 759 32.70 16.74 -12.31
CA ILE A 759 32.26 15.62 -13.15
C ILE A 759 33.43 15.10 -14.01
N GLU A 760 34.14 15.99 -14.72
CA GLU A 760 35.29 15.62 -15.56
C GLU A 760 36.40 14.95 -14.73
N LYS A 761 36.66 15.42 -13.51
CA LYS A 761 37.68 14.86 -12.61
C LYS A 761 37.31 13.48 -12.06
N LEU A 762 36.04 13.28 -11.69
CA LEU A 762 35.50 11.97 -11.28
C LEU A 762 35.49 10.97 -12.44
N GLN A 763 35.11 11.43 -13.64
CA GLN A 763 35.18 10.62 -14.87
C GLN A 763 36.62 10.19 -15.18
N GLU A 764 37.59 11.08 -15.06
CA GLU A 764 39.00 10.78 -15.31
C GLU A 764 39.59 9.82 -14.27
N GLN A 765 39.19 9.95 -12.99
CA GLN A 765 39.58 9.03 -11.92
C GLN A 765 38.98 7.63 -12.11
N PHE A 766 37.70 7.56 -12.49
CA PHE A 766 37.03 6.29 -12.75
C PHE A 766 37.57 5.60 -14.02
N GLN A 767 37.89 6.36 -15.08
CA GLN A 767 38.60 5.82 -16.25
C GLN A 767 39.99 5.24 -15.89
N LYS A 768 40.71 5.87 -14.96
CA LYS A 768 42.00 5.34 -14.45
C LYS A 768 41.81 4.06 -13.63
N ILE A 769 40.78 3.97 -12.80
CA ILE A 769 40.44 2.76 -12.02
C ILE A 769 40.04 1.61 -12.95
N LEU A 770 39.27 1.88 -14.00
CA LEU A 770 38.88 0.90 -15.01
C LEU A 770 40.08 0.41 -15.83
N ALA A 771 40.97 1.31 -16.25
CA ALA A 771 42.18 0.94 -17.00
C ALA A 771 43.19 0.15 -16.16
N GLN A 772 43.19 0.30 -14.84
CA GLN A 772 44.10 -0.42 -13.93
C GLN A 772 43.59 -1.80 -13.51
N ASN A 773 42.27 -2.02 -13.45
CA ASN A 773 41.68 -3.27 -12.93
C ASN A 773 41.08 -4.17 -14.01
N TRP A 774 40.93 -3.69 -15.26
CA TRP A 774 40.39 -4.48 -16.38
C TRP A 774 41.52 -5.02 -17.25
N GLN A 775 42.30 -5.98 -16.73
CA GLN A 775 43.23 -6.74 -17.57
C GLN A 775 42.48 -7.91 -18.21
N THR A 776 42.38 -7.89 -19.54
CA THR A 776 42.02 -9.08 -20.33
C THR A 776 43.22 -10.02 -20.34
N ASP A 777 43.30 -10.93 -19.38
CA ASP A 777 44.32 -11.97 -19.43
C ASP A 777 44.00 -12.94 -20.58
N SER A 778 45.01 -13.09 -21.43
CA SER A 778 45.03 -13.89 -22.64
C SER A 778 44.62 -15.36 -22.41
N ILE A 779 43.78 -15.91 -23.28
CA ILE A 779 43.80 -17.35 -23.59
C ILE A 779 44.51 -17.53 -24.94
N GLN A 780 45.52 -18.38 -24.91
CA GLN A 780 46.47 -18.72 -25.96
C GLN A 780 45.77 -19.29 -27.20
N ASP A 781 45.87 -18.57 -28.31
CA ASP A 781 46.11 -19.03 -29.69
C ASP A 781 45.57 -17.99 -30.68
N GLY A 782 46.26 -16.86 -30.74
CA GLY A 782 46.45 -16.08 -31.97
C GLY A 782 45.26 -15.37 -32.63
N LYS A 783 43.99 -15.66 -32.35
CA LYS A 783 42.83 -14.98 -32.94
C LYS A 783 41.57 -15.11 -32.09
N THR A 784 41.28 -14.11 -31.26
CA THR A 784 39.90 -13.76 -30.89
C THR A 784 39.84 -12.35 -30.31
N SER A 785 39.58 -11.37 -31.17
CA SER A 785 38.86 -10.17 -30.74
C SER A 785 37.50 -10.62 -30.20
N ILE A 786 37.16 -10.30 -28.94
CA ILE A 786 35.77 -10.39 -28.50
C ILE A 786 35.02 -9.34 -29.33
N SER A 787 34.43 -9.77 -30.45
CA SER A 787 33.59 -8.92 -31.28
C SER A 787 32.25 -8.82 -30.56
N ILE A 788 32.16 -7.82 -29.69
CA ILE A 788 30.89 -7.41 -29.11
C ILE A 788 30.10 -6.79 -30.28
N LYS A 789 28.97 -7.40 -30.64
CA LYS A 789 28.17 -6.98 -31.82
C LYS A 789 27.55 -5.59 -31.65
N ASP A 790 27.21 -5.24 -30.42
CA ASP A 790 26.47 -4.02 -30.06
C ASP A 790 27.03 -3.42 -28.77
N ASP A 791 26.94 -2.10 -28.62
CA ASP A 791 27.39 -1.45 -27.40
C ASP A 791 26.56 -1.90 -26.18
N LEU A 792 27.23 -2.34 -25.13
CA LEU A 792 26.59 -2.83 -23.91
C LEU A 792 26.54 -1.74 -22.85
N VAL A 793 25.42 -1.59 -22.15
CA VAL A 793 25.25 -0.54 -21.14
C VAL A 793 25.00 -1.17 -19.78
N TYR A 794 25.82 -0.80 -18.80
CA TYR A 794 25.78 -1.31 -17.44
C TYR A 794 25.61 -0.18 -16.43
N ARG A 795 24.94 -0.50 -15.33
CA ARG A 795 25.01 0.22 -14.06
C ARG A 795 26.13 -0.38 -13.23
N VAL A 796 26.96 0.43 -12.60
CA VAL A 796 28.12 0.00 -11.80
C VAL A 796 28.11 0.73 -10.48
N LEU A 797 28.14 -0.01 -9.37
CA LEU A 797 28.27 0.54 -8.03
C LEU A 797 29.72 0.45 -7.56
N VAL A 798 30.20 1.46 -6.84
CA VAL A 798 31.53 1.46 -6.24
C VAL A 798 31.48 1.79 -4.74
N ASN A 799 32.44 1.26 -3.99
CA ASN A 799 32.57 1.48 -2.55
C ASN A 799 33.52 2.65 -2.20
N ARG A 800 33.67 2.97 -0.90
CA ARG A 800 34.54 4.06 -0.37
C ARG A 800 36.00 4.01 -0.83
N GLN A 801 36.49 2.86 -1.29
CA GLN A 801 37.87 2.70 -1.79
C GLN A 801 37.96 2.74 -3.32
N GLY A 802 36.85 3.07 -4.02
CA GLY A 802 36.80 3.10 -5.49
C GLY A 802 36.76 1.73 -6.15
N LYS A 803 36.50 0.65 -5.39
CA LYS A 803 36.34 -0.70 -5.95
C LYS A 803 34.90 -0.93 -6.42
N VAL A 804 34.74 -1.60 -7.56
CA VAL A 804 33.43 -2.05 -8.05
C VAL A 804 32.84 -3.02 -7.04
N SER A 805 31.67 -2.68 -6.50
CA SER A 805 30.92 -3.52 -5.57
C SER A 805 29.88 -4.39 -6.28
N SER A 806 29.27 -3.90 -7.36
CA SER A 806 28.38 -4.67 -8.24
C SER A 806 28.17 -3.99 -9.59
N TYR A 807 27.61 -4.72 -10.57
CA TYR A 807 27.21 -4.18 -11.86
C TYR A 807 26.04 -4.96 -12.48
N GLU A 808 25.15 -4.28 -13.20
CA GLU A 808 23.97 -4.87 -13.86
C GLU A 808 23.71 -4.29 -15.27
N PRO A 809 23.26 -5.09 -16.25
CA PRO A 809 22.94 -4.60 -17.60
C PRO A 809 21.63 -3.79 -17.62
N LEU A 810 21.60 -2.70 -18.41
CA LEU A 810 20.51 -1.72 -18.40
C LEU A 810 19.58 -1.73 -19.63
N ASN A 811 19.85 -2.52 -20.67
CA ASN A 811 19.00 -2.61 -21.87
C ASN A 811 18.80 -4.06 -22.37
N GLU A 812 17.70 -4.29 -23.11
CA GLU A 812 17.33 -5.62 -23.64
C GLU A 812 18.44 -6.26 -24.49
N SER A 813 19.18 -5.47 -25.27
CA SER A 813 20.33 -5.96 -26.05
C SER A 813 21.49 -6.43 -25.17
N SER A 814 21.69 -5.84 -23.98
CA SER A 814 22.67 -6.30 -22.98
C SER A 814 22.20 -7.54 -22.22
N LEU A 815 20.89 -7.71 -22.02
CA LEU A 815 20.30 -8.90 -21.40
C LEU A 815 20.40 -10.15 -22.30
N ASP A 816 20.06 -10.01 -23.58
CA ASP A 816 20.14 -11.11 -24.56
C ASP A 816 21.58 -11.54 -24.85
N SER A 817 22.53 -10.60 -24.82
CA SER A 817 23.96 -10.89 -24.99
C SER A 817 24.62 -11.41 -23.70
N ALA A 818 24.15 -11.01 -22.51
CA ALA A 818 24.58 -11.56 -21.22
C ALA A 818 24.14 -13.01 -20.99
N GLN A 819 23.05 -13.46 -21.60
CA GLN A 819 22.63 -14.87 -21.55
C GLN A 819 23.45 -15.79 -22.47
N LYS A 820 24.04 -15.25 -23.55
CA LYS A 820 24.78 -16.03 -24.56
C LYS A 820 26.30 -15.88 -24.47
N THR A 821 26.79 -14.86 -23.81
CA THR A 821 28.22 -14.62 -23.56
C THR A 821 28.46 -14.93 -22.09
N PRO A 822 29.48 -15.71 -21.69
CA PRO A 822 29.80 -15.85 -20.28
C PRO A 822 29.97 -14.46 -19.69
N LEU A 823 29.14 -14.12 -18.69
CA LEU A 823 29.20 -12.84 -17.97
C LEU A 823 30.67 -12.54 -17.66
N LEU A 824 31.17 -11.41 -18.16
CA LEU A 824 32.56 -10.98 -17.95
C LEU A 824 32.84 -11.00 -16.46
N LYS A 825 33.60 -12.00 -15.98
CA LYS A 825 33.96 -12.12 -14.57
C LYS A 825 35.03 -11.07 -14.27
N LEU A 826 34.75 -10.19 -13.31
CA LEU A 826 35.73 -9.24 -12.80
C LEU A 826 36.67 -9.99 -11.85
N SER A 827 37.96 -10.07 -12.21
CA SER A 827 39.03 -10.45 -11.30
C SER A 827 39.72 -9.19 -10.79
N VAL A 828 39.65 -8.92 -9.48
CA VAL A 828 40.42 -7.84 -8.87
C VAL A 828 41.78 -8.41 -8.45
N SER A 829 42.86 -8.08 -9.16
CA SER A 829 44.21 -8.42 -8.72
C SER A 829 44.66 -7.44 -7.63
N ALA A 830 44.44 -7.79 -6.37
CA ALA A 830 45.12 -7.12 -5.28
C ALA A 830 46.60 -7.58 -5.24
N SER A 831 47.50 -6.64 -4.98
CA SER A 831 48.95 -6.85 -4.90
C SER A 831 49.37 -8.16 -4.24
N LYS A 832 50.10 -8.99 -4.99
CA LYS A 832 51.02 -10.10 -4.67
C LYS A 832 50.81 -11.07 -3.49
N ASP A 833 49.88 -10.93 -2.56
CA ASP A 833 49.77 -11.87 -1.42
C ASP A 833 48.35 -12.13 -0.86
N LYS A 834 47.26 -11.84 -1.58
CA LYS A 834 45.91 -12.28 -1.16
C LYS A 834 45.00 -12.69 -2.32
N GLU A 835 44.15 -13.68 -2.04
CA GLU A 835 43.23 -14.37 -2.94
C GLU A 835 42.45 -13.45 -3.89
N THR A 836 42.29 -13.89 -5.14
CA THR A 836 41.48 -13.27 -6.18
C THR A 836 40.00 -13.35 -5.79
N GLU A 837 39.41 -12.23 -5.43
CA GLU A 837 37.98 -12.14 -5.15
C GLU A 837 37.21 -12.00 -6.48
N ILE A 838 36.36 -12.98 -6.79
CA ILE A 838 35.52 -12.99 -7.99
C ILE A 838 34.21 -12.29 -7.63
N ILE A 839 33.91 -11.17 -8.29
CA ILE A 839 32.67 -10.42 -8.07
C ILE A 839 31.54 -11.09 -8.84
N ASP A 840 30.52 -11.57 -8.12
CA ASP A 840 29.31 -12.16 -8.68
C ASP A 840 28.29 -11.05 -9.02
N PRO A 841 27.83 -10.92 -10.28
CA PRO A 841 26.86 -9.91 -10.69
C PRO A 841 25.50 -10.03 -9.99
N THR A 842 25.20 -11.16 -9.33
CA THR A 842 23.93 -11.40 -8.63
C THR A 842 23.97 -11.07 -7.13
N LYS A 843 25.14 -10.67 -6.59
CA LYS A 843 25.33 -10.49 -5.15
C LYS A 843 25.47 -9.01 -4.80
N VAL A 844 24.48 -8.47 -4.08
CA VAL A 844 24.52 -7.08 -3.57
C VAL A 844 25.36 -7.02 -2.29
N VAL A 845 26.43 -6.22 -2.30
CA VAL A 845 27.26 -5.95 -1.13
C VAL A 845 26.92 -4.57 -0.53
N LYS A 846 26.97 -4.47 0.81
CA LYS A 846 26.55 -3.30 1.61
C LYS A 846 27.45 -2.07 1.37
N GLU A 847 26.80 -0.90 1.30
CA GLU A 847 27.36 0.48 1.32
C GLU A 847 28.12 0.96 0.06
N PRO A 848 27.45 1.07 -1.11
CA PRO A 848 27.99 1.82 -2.24
C PRO A 848 28.04 3.32 -1.94
N VAL A 849 29.03 4.02 -2.49
CA VAL A 849 29.22 5.46 -2.33
C VAL A 849 29.16 6.24 -3.64
N ALA A 850 29.16 5.56 -4.78
CA ALA A 850 28.85 6.17 -6.05
C ALA A 850 28.29 5.13 -7.03
N GLU A 851 27.54 5.62 -8.00
CA GLU A 851 26.94 4.88 -9.09
C GLU A 851 27.39 5.45 -10.43
N PHE A 852 27.65 4.58 -11.40
CA PHE A 852 28.03 4.96 -12.75
C PHE A 852 27.21 4.20 -13.79
N LYS A 853 26.80 4.90 -14.84
CA LYS A 853 26.30 4.30 -16.08
C LYS A 853 27.44 4.22 -17.07
N VAL A 854 27.74 3.01 -17.53
CA VAL A 854 28.94 2.71 -18.32
C VAL A 854 28.55 1.98 -19.59
N LYS A 855 29.17 2.34 -20.71
CA LYS A 855 29.00 1.76 -22.02
C LYS A 855 30.26 1.03 -22.46
N LEU A 856 30.18 -0.26 -22.70
CA LEU A 856 31.24 -1.05 -23.30
C LEU A 856 31.03 -1.05 -24.82
N THR A 857 31.90 -0.37 -25.54
CA THR A 857 31.81 -0.27 -27.00
C THR A 857 32.22 -1.56 -27.69
N ALA A 858 31.76 -1.76 -28.92
CA ALA A 858 32.13 -2.90 -29.77
C ALA A 858 33.65 -3.14 -29.90
N ASN A 859 34.47 -2.10 -29.71
CA ASN A 859 35.93 -2.14 -29.78
C ASN A 859 36.61 -2.41 -28.42
N GLY A 860 35.84 -2.78 -27.39
CA GLY A 860 36.34 -3.07 -26.04
C GLY A 860 36.69 -1.83 -25.22
N LYS A 861 36.31 -0.61 -25.65
CA LYS A 861 36.49 0.61 -24.85
C LYS A 861 35.32 0.82 -23.90
N VAL A 862 35.63 1.21 -22.67
CA VAL A 862 34.66 1.55 -21.64
C VAL A 862 34.44 3.07 -21.61
N GLU A 863 33.23 3.51 -21.87
CA GLU A 863 32.80 4.91 -21.85
C GLU A 863 31.85 5.15 -20.67
N VAL A 864 32.14 6.13 -19.82
CA VAL A 864 31.22 6.51 -18.73
C VAL A 864 30.19 7.47 -19.30
N LEU A 865 28.93 7.09 -19.28
CA LEU A 865 27.82 7.92 -19.76
C LEU A 865 27.33 8.88 -18.69
N TRP A 866 27.37 8.47 -17.42
CA TRP A 866 26.88 9.24 -16.28
C TRP A 866 27.45 8.68 -14.97
N GLY A 867 27.48 9.48 -13.90
CA GLY A 867 27.72 8.98 -12.55
C GLY A 867 27.34 9.98 -11.45
N GLU A 868 27.02 9.44 -10.28
CA GLU A 868 26.54 10.19 -9.11
C GLU A 868 27.17 9.62 -7.82
N SER A 869 27.54 10.49 -6.88
CA SER A 869 28.08 10.11 -5.57
C SER A 869 26.96 10.15 -4.52
N PHE A 870 26.99 9.18 -3.60
CA PHE A 870 26.09 9.09 -2.45
C PHE A 870 26.69 9.72 -1.18
N VAL A 871 27.91 10.28 -1.23
CA VAL A 871 28.63 10.87 -0.08
C VAL A 871 29.44 12.11 -0.49
N GLU A 872 29.66 13.04 0.45
CA GLU A 872 30.13 14.42 0.18
C GLU A 872 31.66 14.68 0.32
N GLU A 873 32.53 13.64 0.30
CA GLU A 873 34.01 13.82 0.30
C GLU A 873 34.70 13.21 -0.93
#